data_AF-A0A5B0KGK0-F1
#
_entry.id   AF-A0A5B0KGK0-F1
#
_cell.length_a   1.000
_cell.length_b   1.000
_cell.length_c   1.000
_cell.angle_alpha   90.00
_cell.angle_beta   90.00
_cell.angle_gamma   90.00
#
_symmetry.space_group_name_H-M   'P 1'
#
loop_
_entity.id
_entity.type
_entity.pdbx_description
1 polymer ?
#
loop_
_entity_poly.entity_id
_entity_poly.type
_entity_poly.pdbx_seq_one_letter_code
_entity_poly.pdbx_strand_id
1 'polypeptide(L)'
;NARNGGKNSLNRLIRCVCGKKIGPDPRNFNQRVSLGRNDLLIRTFLSFGDVRRILAGKFLEQMIAKLPAGLRGADLLIETSFGELLQIIENDLELQHIVPINNRRKVIEHVLLYLHRQEILTLNHGMTVMRRAMTIEVNKDDKRKTFLKEDFLRLDEHYREKRIQVHVMREYAEQALENMAKALRLVLDYFTGSKQDFIKGYFTGREEVLKLATSEESWNSIIGMLNPTQKDIVADDDDLNRLILAGPGSGKTRVIVHRIAYLLRVRRIAASSIVALTFNRHAANEIRKRLLALVGADAYGVSVMTYHSMAMRLTGTRFERGFDVNSGSLDQVLRDAVELLEGKRNIEGEDDLREQLLRGYRYILVDEYQDINEMQYRLVSALAGRHAEEDGRLCIMAVGDDDQNIYAWRDTNNIYIERFREDYTALTSYLTENYRSSRNIIDSANQIISLNPGRMKAVNPVQINHARAALPYGGEWEVRDAQRQGQILRMQIDSVDAQQVNVQAQAAFSELSRLIALDNGGWNGCAIMARTHRYLVPVQALCEKYHIPYFMAADKDALPPITRQRSFVAVIDFLRKIDSASPSEVWERIAGCYLLKDAEWERFFRDAFEQLQGELGDSQLWGQAFIDWMYDYAHEIRQQPKSGLYLGTVHSAKGLEFRHVVLLDGGWNTDKENIEAERRLYYVGMTRAEQTLTLCELADGHSLSRSLKNNVAHDVFQGKSLPELEVSFQSLALQEINIGFAGRHSPDDRIHSHISKLQEGDVLTLKRDGAVYQILDNQGCVVGKTSSKFIPQIDFAHCEVAAILVRFAEDEGEEYRSGIKSARWEVVVPRGKGRKL
;
A
#
# COMPACT_ATOMS: atom_id res chain seq x y z
N ASN A 1 10.63 -57.43 40.18
CA ASN A 1 9.71 -58.50 39.74
C ASN A 1 8.60 -57.89 38.91
N ALA A 2 8.63 -58.18 37.59
CA ALA A 2 7.58 -58.25 36.57
C ALA A 2 6.40 -57.23 36.55
N ARG A 3 5.90 -56.72 35.41
CA ARG A 3 6.29 -56.57 33.99
C ARG A 3 5.12 -55.82 33.31
N ASN A 4 5.41 -55.08 32.24
CA ASN A 4 4.50 -54.49 31.22
C ASN A 4 3.84 -53.16 31.63
N GLY A 5 3.93 -52.03 30.93
CA GLY A 5 4.34 -51.76 29.54
C GLY A 5 3.40 -50.65 29.00
N GLY A 6 3.55 -49.41 29.48
CA GLY A 6 2.66 -48.29 29.13
C GLY A 6 3.09 -47.61 27.83
N LYS A 7 2.24 -47.71 26.80
CA LYS A 7 2.37 -47.00 25.52
C LYS A 7 1.83 -45.56 25.63
N ASN A 8 2.54 -44.66 24.96
CA ASN A 8 2.21 -43.25 24.71
C ASN A 8 0.81 -43.02 24.11
N SER A 9 0.10 -42.01 24.61
CA SER A 9 -0.86 -41.20 23.83
C SER A 9 -1.06 -39.82 24.47
N LEU A 10 -0.63 -38.77 23.75
CA LEU A 10 -0.82 -37.35 24.10
C LEU A 10 -2.32 -36.98 24.01
N ASN A 11 -2.91 -36.52 25.10
CA ASN A 11 -4.22 -35.86 25.12
C ASN A 11 -4.06 -34.33 25.00
N ARG A 12 -4.76 -33.71 24.04
CA ARG A 12 -4.88 -32.24 23.84
C ARG A 12 -6.26 -31.77 24.27
N LEU A 13 -6.32 -30.71 25.09
CA LEU A 13 -7.52 -30.12 25.71
C LEU A 13 -7.98 -28.85 24.98
N ILE A 14 -9.30 -28.70 24.75
CA ILE A 14 -9.96 -27.52 24.14
C ILE A 14 -11.08 -27.01 25.09
N ARG A 15 -11.20 -25.67 25.28
CA ARG A 15 -12.20 -24.97 26.13
C ARG A 15 -13.33 -24.29 25.31
N CYS A 16 -14.54 -24.20 25.86
CA CYS A 16 -15.73 -23.58 25.24
C CYS A 16 -16.45 -22.60 26.20
N VAL A 17 -17.06 -21.53 25.67
CA VAL A 17 -17.92 -20.54 26.38
C VAL A 17 -19.33 -20.62 25.75
N CYS A 18 -20.40 -20.11 26.37
CA CYS A 18 -21.70 -19.88 25.72
C CYS A 18 -22.59 -18.96 26.60
N GLY A 19 -23.15 -17.88 26.05
CA GLY A 19 -24.30 -17.21 26.67
C GLY A 19 -24.71 -15.84 26.12
N LYS A 20 -25.95 -15.74 25.58
CA LYS A 20 -26.86 -14.59 25.76
C LYS A 20 -28.32 -15.07 25.66
N LYS A 21 -29.18 -14.59 26.59
CA LYS A 21 -30.62 -14.85 26.63
C LYS A 21 -31.35 -14.05 25.53
N ILE A 22 -32.20 -14.70 24.74
CA ILE A 22 -33.17 -14.06 23.87
C ILE A 22 -34.57 -14.46 24.36
N GLY A 23 -35.35 -13.49 24.84
CA GLY A 23 -36.80 -13.62 25.03
C GLY A 23 -37.55 -13.12 23.79
N PRO A 24 -38.82 -13.52 23.57
CA PRO A 24 -39.55 -13.20 22.36
C PRO A 24 -40.33 -11.88 22.49
N ASP A 25 -40.04 -10.89 21.65
CA ASP A 25 -41.00 -9.82 21.29
C ASP A 25 -41.06 -9.72 19.75
N PRO A 26 -42.21 -10.01 19.11
CA PRO A 26 -42.33 -10.06 17.66
C PRO A 26 -42.79 -8.71 17.12
N ARG A 27 -41.86 -7.81 16.75
CA ARG A 27 -42.18 -6.61 15.97
C ARG A 27 -41.14 -6.32 14.87
N ASN A 28 -41.50 -6.74 13.66
CA ASN A 28 -41.12 -6.25 12.34
C ASN A 28 -39.87 -5.35 12.22
N PHE A 29 -38.76 -5.94 11.77
CA PHE A 29 -37.70 -5.23 11.06
C PHE A 29 -37.78 -5.59 9.56
N ASN A 30 -38.46 -4.76 8.78
CA ASN A 30 -38.45 -4.83 7.32
C ASN A 30 -37.26 -4.01 6.79
N GLN A 31 -36.12 -4.63 6.56
CA GLN A 31 -35.12 -4.12 5.61
C GLN A 31 -35.27 -4.85 4.28
N ARG A 32 -35.52 -4.10 3.21
CA ARG A 32 -35.44 -4.61 1.84
C ARG A 32 -33.98 -4.89 1.50
N VAL A 33 -33.62 -6.17 1.53
CA VAL A 33 -32.36 -6.69 0.98
C VAL A 33 -32.60 -7.04 -0.48
N SER A 34 -31.90 -6.40 -1.41
CA SER A 34 -31.86 -6.85 -2.81
C SER A 34 -30.88 -8.02 -2.93
N LEU A 35 -31.39 -9.17 -3.37
CA LEU A 35 -30.63 -10.39 -3.63
C LEU A 35 -30.35 -10.48 -5.13
N GLY A 36 -29.07 -10.37 -5.52
CA GLY A 36 -28.63 -10.68 -6.88
C GLY A 36 -28.79 -12.18 -7.16
N ARG A 37 -29.55 -12.53 -8.20
CA ARG A 37 -29.82 -13.92 -8.60
C ARG A 37 -28.54 -14.58 -9.13
N ASN A 38 -27.85 -15.31 -8.27
CA ASN A 38 -26.87 -16.30 -8.66
C ASN A 38 -27.15 -17.59 -7.86
N ASP A 39 -28.10 -18.39 -8.35
CA ASP A 39 -28.69 -19.54 -7.64
C ASP A 39 -27.66 -20.60 -7.22
N LEU A 40 -26.51 -20.67 -7.90
CA LEU A 40 -25.45 -21.65 -7.60
C LEU A 40 -24.56 -21.21 -6.41
N LEU A 41 -24.18 -19.93 -6.36
CA LEU A 41 -23.43 -19.36 -5.24
C LEU A 41 -24.31 -19.26 -4.00
N ILE A 42 -25.59 -18.91 -4.15
CA ILE A 42 -26.55 -18.88 -3.05
C ILE A 42 -26.75 -20.29 -2.49
N ARG A 43 -26.93 -21.32 -3.32
CA ARG A 43 -27.03 -22.70 -2.82
C ARG A 43 -25.75 -23.21 -2.14
N THR A 44 -24.57 -22.77 -2.59
CA THR A 44 -23.28 -23.18 -2.00
C THR A 44 -22.94 -22.41 -0.72
N PHE A 45 -23.29 -21.12 -0.64
CA PHE A 45 -23.12 -20.29 0.56
C PHE A 45 -24.18 -20.59 1.62
N LEU A 46 -25.42 -20.88 1.21
CA LEU A 46 -26.48 -21.37 2.09
C LEU A 46 -26.14 -22.78 2.58
N SER A 47 -25.68 -23.70 1.72
CA SER A 47 -25.29 -25.04 2.18
C SER A 47 -24.11 -25.01 3.15
N PHE A 48 -23.04 -24.24 2.89
CA PHE A 48 -21.94 -24.12 3.85
C PHE A 48 -22.33 -23.39 5.14
N GLY A 49 -23.29 -22.46 5.07
CA GLY A 49 -23.86 -21.76 6.22
C GLY A 49 -24.72 -22.69 7.09
N ASP A 50 -25.54 -23.52 6.45
CA ASP A 50 -26.45 -24.47 7.12
C ASP A 50 -25.67 -25.64 7.73
N VAL A 51 -24.70 -26.21 7.01
CA VAL A 51 -23.81 -27.25 7.54
C VAL A 51 -23.00 -26.74 8.72
N ARG A 52 -22.50 -25.50 8.64
CA ARG A 52 -21.78 -24.86 9.74
C ARG A 52 -22.67 -24.61 10.95
N ARG A 53 -23.93 -24.18 10.76
CA ARG A 53 -24.90 -24.01 11.86
C ARG A 53 -25.27 -25.33 12.52
N ILE A 54 -25.53 -26.37 11.72
CA ILE A 54 -25.87 -27.71 12.23
C ILE A 54 -24.70 -28.26 13.05
N LEU A 55 -23.48 -28.21 12.51
CA LEU A 55 -22.27 -28.65 13.22
C LEU A 55 -21.99 -27.82 14.48
N ALA A 56 -22.11 -26.50 14.40
CA ALA A 56 -21.95 -25.61 15.54
C ALA A 56 -22.97 -25.95 16.65
N GLY A 57 -24.23 -26.18 16.29
CA GLY A 57 -25.28 -26.59 17.22
C GLY A 57 -24.94 -27.91 17.92
N LYS A 58 -24.58 -28.95 17.17
CA LYS A 58 -24.23 -30.26 17.74
C LYS A 58 -22.96 -30.24 18.58
N PHE A 59 -21.96 -29.47 18.19
CA PHE A 59 -20.74 -29.31 18.99
C PHE A 59 -21.04 -28.60 20.30
N LEU A 60 -21.81 -27.52 20.27
CA LEU A 60 -22.19 -26.79 21.48
C LEU A 60 -23.06 -27.62 22.41
N GLU A 61 -24.02 -28.39 21.89
CA GLU A 61 -24.87 -29.28 22.69
C GLU A 61 -24.05 -30.31 23.48
N GLN A 62 -23.09 -30.96 22.81
CA GLN A 62 -22.17 -31.91 23.45
C GLN A 62 -21.22 -31.23 24.45
N MET A 63 -20.73 -30.04 24.14
CA MET A 63 -19.87 -29.26 25.04
C MET A 63 -20.65 -28.81 26.29
N ILE A 64 -21.90 -28.38 26.14
CA ILE A 64 -22.78 -27.96 27.24
C ILE A 64 -23.15 -29.16 28.11
N ALA A 65 -23.41 -30.34 27.51
CA ALA A 65 -23.71 -31.57 28.26
C ALA A 65 -22.57 -32.01 29.20
N LYS A 66 -21.33 -31.58 28.93
CA LYS A 66 -20.16 -31.85 29.79
C LYS A 66 -20.02 -30.89 30.97
N LEU A 67 -20.86 -29.86 31.08
CA LEU A 67 -20.85 -28.94 32.23
C LEU A 67 -21.54 -29.59 33.44
N PRO A 68 -20.97 -29.50 34.67
CA PRO A 68 -21.62 -30.00 35.87
C PRO A 68 -22.94 -29.25 36.16
N ALA A 69 -23.99 -29.98 36.55
CA ALA A 69 -25.30 -29.41 36.85
C ALA A 69 -25.22 -28.42 38.03
N GLY A 70 -25.67 -27.18 37.82
CA GLY A 70 -25.81 -26.16 38.88
C GLY A 70 -24.75 -25.05 38.90
N LEU A 71 -23.72 -25.09 38.05
CA LEU A 71 -22.73 -24.02 37.94
C LEU A 71 -23.31 -22.77 37.22
N ARG A 72 -23.20 -21.61 37.86
CA ARG A 72 -23.47 -20.29 37.26
C ARG A 72 -22.19 -19.45 37.33
N GLY A 73 -21.63 -19.12 36.17
CA GLY A 73 -20.43 -18.28 36.03
C GLY A 73 -20.30 -17.76 34.59
N ALA A 74 -19.59 -16.64 34.40
CA ALA A 74 -19.42 -16.01 33.09
C ALA A 74 -18.46 -16.79 32.16
N ASP A 75 -17.48 -17.49 32.74
CA ASP A 75 -16.50 -18.31 32.03
C ASP A 75 -16.45 -19.72 32.63
N LEU A 76 -17.03 -20.70 31.93
CA LEU A 76 -17.03 -22.11 32.35
C LEU A 76 -16.05 -22.91 31.50
N LEU A 77 -15.32 -23.81 32.16
CA LEU A 77 -14.31 -24.63 31.52
C LEU A 77 -14.94 -25.94 31.05
N ILE A 78 -14.87 -26.21 29.75
CA ILE A 78 -15.30 -27.46 29.12
C ILE A 78 -14.07 -28.16 28.56
N GLU A 79 -13.98 -29.47 28.71
CA GLU A 79 -12.91 -30.29 28.12
C GLU A 79 -13.45 -31.11 26.94
N THR A 80 -12.90 -30.88 25.76
CA THR A 80 -13.21 -31.67 24.56
C THR A 80 -11.96 -31.97 23.73
N SER A 81 -11.99 -33.07 22.98
CA SER A 81 -10.92 -33.47 22.07
C SER A 81 -11.38 -33.44 20.61
N PHE A 82 -10.42 -33.31 19.69
CA PHE A 82 -10.70 -33.38 18.25
C PHE A 82 -11.36 -34.72 17.85
N GLY A 83 -10.95 -35.83 18.49
CA GLY A 83 -11.53 -37.15 18.23
C GLY A 83 -13.01 -37.24 18.62
N GLU A 84 -13.40 -36.59 19.73
CA GLU A 84 -14.82 -36.52 20.14
C GLU A 84 -15.65 -35.70 19.14
N LEU A 85 -15.11 -34.58 18.63
CA LEU A 85 -15.79 -33.78 17.61
C LEU A 85 -15.91 -34.51 16.27
N LEU A 86 -14.90 -35.32 15.92
CA LEU A 86 -14.95 -36.19 14.75
C LEU A 86 -16.03 -37.28 14.91
N GLN A 87 -16.13 -37.88 16.10
CA GLN A 87 -17.17 -38.86 16.41
C GLN A 87 -18.59 -38.30 16.27
N ILE A 88 -18.81 -37.01 16.52
CA ILE A 88 -20.12 -36.37 16.29
C ILE A 88 -20.50 -36.42 14.81
N ILE A 89 -19.54 -36.17 13.91
CA ILE A 89 -19.75 -36.26 12.46
C ILE A 89 -19.91 -37.73 12.03
N GLU A 90 -19.17 -38.65 12.66
CA GLU A 90 -19.20 -40.08 12.34
C GLU A 90 -20.43 -40.79 12.88
N ASN A 91 -21.04 -40.33 13.96
CA ASN A 91 -22.24 -40.95 14.52
C ASN A 91 -23.54 -40.42 13.90
N ASP A 92 -23.44 -39.41 13.03
CA ASP A 92 -24.56 -38.77 12.37
C ASP A 92 -24.57 -39.09 10.88
N LEU A 93 -25.50 -39.95 10.46
CA LEU A 93 -25.65 -40.41 9.08
C LEU A 93 -25.85 -39.27 8.08
N GLU A 94 -26.49 -38.16 8.50
CA GLU A 94 -26.73 -36.99 7.65
C GLU A 94 -25.43 -36.18 7.49
N LEU A 95 -24.71 -35.94 8.59
CA LEU A 95 -23.42 -35.24 8.55
C LEU A 95 -22.31 -36.02 7.86
N GLN A 96 -22.31 -37.36 7.96
CA GLN A 96 -21.38 -38.22 7.23
C GLN A 96 -21.51 -38.06 5.72
N HIS A 97 -22.75 -37.91 5.22
CA HIS A 97 -23.03 -37.72 3.80
C HIS A 97 -22.66 -36.32 3.33
N ILE A 98 -22.91 -35.32 4.17
CA ILE A 98 -22.68 -33.90 3.88
C ILE A 98 -21.20 -33.50 3.96
N VAL A 99 -20.41 -34.12 4.85
CA VAL A 99 -19.00 -33.76 5.10
C VAL A 99 -18.06 -34.90 4.67
N PRO A 100 -17.42 -34.80 3.49
CA PRO A 100 -16.49 -35.80 2.98
C PRO A 100 -15.34 -36.06 3.96
N ILE A 101 -14.89 -37.31 4.07
CA ILE A 101 -13.83 -37.76 4.98
C ILE A 101 -12.58 -36.88 4.92
N ASN A 102 -12.13 -36.52 3.71
CA ASN A 102 -10.93 -35.71 3.49
C ASN A 102 -11.05 -34.27 4.02
N ASN A 103 -12.29 -33.79 4.24
CA ASN A 103 -12.59 -32.41 4.65
C ASN A 103 -13.05 -32.28 6.10
N ARG A 104 -13.34 -33.39 6.80
CA ARG A 104 -13.86 -33.36 8.18
C ARG A 104 -13.01 -32.52 9.12
N ARG A 105 -11.68 -32.64 9.02
CA ARG A 105 -10.74 -31.86 9.83
C ARG A 105 -10.82 -30.36 9.57
N LYS A 106 -10.78 -29.95 8.31
CA LYS A 106 -10.88 -28.53 7.93
C LYS A 106 -12.21 -27.94 8.37
N VAL A 107 -13.29 -28.71 8.25
CA VAL A 107 -14.64 -28.29 8.66
C VAL A 107 -14.74 -28.11 10.17
N ILE A 108 -14.22 -29.04 10.97
CA ILE A 108 -14.15 -28.90 12.44
C ILE A 108 -13.36 -27.64 12.83
N GLU A 109 -12.18 -27.44 12.24
CA GLU A 109 -11.33 -26.26 12.50
C GLU A 109 -12.06 -24.96 12.14
N HIS A 110 -12.72 -24.92 10.98
CA HIS A 110 -13.51 -23.76 10.55
C HIS A 110 -14.70 -23.46 11.47
N VAL A 111 -15.43 -24.48 11.94
CA VAL A 111 -16.58 -24.29 12.85
C VAL A 111 -16.11 -23.77 14.21
N LEU A 112 -15.00 -24.30 14.74
CA LEU A 112 -14.42 -23.83 16.00
C LEU A 112 -13.91 -22.38 15.89
N LEU A 113 -13.20 -22.04 14.82
CA LEU A 113 -12.75 -20.66 14.56
C LEU A 113 -13.93 -19.70 14.36
N TYR A 114 -15.01 -20.17 13.74
CA TYR A 114 -16.23 -19.40 13.57
C TYR A 114 -16.88 -19.10 14.93
N LEU A 115 -17.11 -20.11 15.76
CA LEU A 115 -17.63 -19.93 17.13
C LEU A 115 -16.73 -19.03 17.97
N HIS A 116 -15.42 -19.05 17.70
CA HIS A 116 -14.46 -18.17 18.35
C HIS A 116 -14.54 -16.70 17.94
N ARG A 117 -14.66 -16.43 16.64
CA ARG A 117 -14.87 -15.06 16.14
C ARG A 117 -16.19 -14.45 16.59
N GLN A 118 -17.19 -15.28 16.88
CA GLN A 118 -18.49 -14.83 17.38
C GLN A 118 -18.52 -14.68 18.91
N GLU A 119 -17.37 -14.87 19.59
CA GLU A 119 -17.26 -14.87 21.06
C GLU A 119 -18.19 -15.86 21.75
N ILE A 120 -18.70 -16.86 21.00
CA ILE A 120 -19.46 -17.96 21.58
C ILE A 120 -18.48 -18.81 22.37
N LEU A 121 -17.32 -19.18 21.81
CA LEU A 121 -16.27 -19.94 22.52
C LEU A 121 -14.89 -19.31 22.40
N THR A 122 -14.02 -19.39 23.40
CA THR A 122 -12.65 -18.85 23.26
C THR A 122 -11.64 -19.97 23.04
N LEU A 123 -11.10 -20.07 21.82
CA LEU A 123 -10.00 -21.00 21.53
C LEU A 123 -8.70 -20.40 22.07
N ASN A 124 -8.09 -21.08 23.04
CA ASN A 124 -6.74 -20.72 23.49
C ASN A 124 -5.74 -21.07 22.37
N HIS A 125 -5.33 -20.07 21.59
CA HIS A 125 -4.40 -20.15 20.45
C HIS A 125 -3.25 -21.15 20.67
N GLY A 126 -3.34 -22.36 20.10
CA GLY A 126 -2.26 -23.19 19.56
C GLY A 126 -0.96 -23.46 20.35
N MET A 127 -0.78 -22.95 21.56
CA MET A 127 0.42 -23.09 22.37
C MET A 127 0.02 -23.28 23.83
N THR A 128 -0.47 -24.47 24.16
CA THR A 128 -0.61 -24.88 25.57
C THR A 128 0.75 -25.33 26.08
N VAL A 129 1.67 -24.38 26.28
CA VAL A 129 2.57 -24.51 27.43
C VAL A 129 1.65 -24.38 28.64
N MET A 130 1.53 -25.41 29.47
CA MET A 130 0.75 -25.33 30.71
C MET A 130 1.30 -24.16 31.54
N ARG A 131 0.66 -22.99 31.44
CA ARG A 131 0.94 -21.87 32.31
C ARG A 131 0.24 -22.15 33.62
N ARG A 132 0.94 -22.04 34.74
CA ARG A 132 0.26 -21.77 36.02
C ARG A 132 -0.60 -20.53 35.79
N ALA A 133 -1.91 -20.67 35.93
CA ALA A 133 -2.82 -19.53 35.83
C ALA A 133 -2.42 -18.54 36.91
N MET A 134 -2.24 -17.28 36.52
CA MET A 134 -2.07 -16.20 37.49
C MET A 134 -3.46 -15.90 38.05
N THR A 135 -3.65 -16.10 39.34
CA THR A 135 -4.86 -15.66 40.04
C THR A 135 -4.62 -14.23 40.48
N ILE A 136 -5.32 -13.28 39.85
CA ILE A 136 -5.34 -11.88 40.29
C ILE A 136 -6.58 -11.72 41.16
N GLU A 137 -6.38 -11.53 42.47
CA GLU A 137 -7.46 -11.25 43.41
C GLU A 137 -7.54 -9.74 43.61
N VAL A 138 -8.56 -9.13 43.00
CA VAL A 138 -8.85 -7.71 43.22
C VAL A 138 -9.62 -7.59 44.54
N ASN A 139 -9.10 -6.79 45.48
CA ASN A 139 -9.74 -6.56 46.76
C ASN A 139 -11.12 -5.90 46.55
N LYS A 140 -12.19 -6.59 46.91
CA LYS A 140 -13.58 -6.17 46.65
C LYS A 140 -14.04 -4.99 47.51
N ASP A 141 -13.30 -4.69 48.58
CA ASP A 141 -13.60 -3.61 49.52
C ASP A 141 -13.00 -2.26 49.09
N ASP A 142 -12.12 -2.25 48.08
CA ASP A 142 -11.31 -1.07 47.68
C ASP A 142 -11.68 -0.59 46.25
N LYS A 143 -12.98 -0.58 45.92
CA LYS A 143 -13.52 -0.28 44.56
C LYS A 143 -13.21 1.12 43.99
N ARG A 144 -12.49 1.98 44.71
CA ARG A 144 -12.21 3.38 44.33
C ARG A 144 -10.73 3.76 44.32
N LYS A 145 -9.80 2.83 44.54
CA LYS A 145 -8.38 3.13 44.38
C LYS A 145 -7.95 2.99 42.92
N THR A 146 -7.41 4.08 42.38
CA THR A 146 -6.58 4.05 41.17
C THR A 146 -5.32 3.25 41.48
N PHE A 147 -4.97 2.29 40.61
CA PHE A 147 -3.76 1.49 40.79
C PHE A 147 -2.51 2.36 40.62
N LEU A 148 -1.57 2.26 41.55
CA LEU A 148 -0.28 2.93 41.47
C LEU A 148 0.73 2.03 40.75
N LYS A 149 1.80 2.63 40.21
CA LYS A 149 2.89 1.89 39.54
C LYS A 149 3.50 0.79 40.43
N GLU A 150 3.50 1.00 41.74
CA GLU A 150 3.99 0.05 42.75
C GLU A 150 3.13 -1.21 42.84
N ASP A 151 1.82 -1.12 42.60
CA ASP A 151 0.89 -2.26 42.63
C ASP A 151 1.20 -3.28 41.53
N PHE A 152 1.86 -2.84 40.45
CA PHE A 152 2.25 -3.68 39.31
C PHE A 152 3.64 -4.30 39.44
N LEU A 153 4.41 -4.01 40.50
CA LEU A 153 5.80 -4.45 40.62
C LEU A 153 5.93 -5.99 40.63
N ARG A 154 5.05 -6.67 41.36
CA ARG A 154 4.99 -8.15 41.39
C ARG A 154 4.62 -8.75 40.03
N LEU A 155 3.80 -8.03 39.26
CA LEU A 155 3.42 -8.44 37.92
C LEU A 155 4.60 -8.32 36.95
N ASP A 156 5.35 -7.22 37.03
CA ASP A 156 6.57 -7.03 36.22
C ASP A 156 7.63 -8.09 36.55
N GLU A 157 7.86 -8.40 37.84
CA GLU A 157 8.77 -9.47 38.26
C GLU A 157 8.37 -10.82 37.65
N HIS A 158 7.08 -11.19 37.72
CA HIS A 158 6.58 -12.42 37.12
C HIS A 158 6.86 -12.49 35.60
N TYR A 159 6.59 -11.41 34.87
CA TYR A 159 6.84 -11.37 33.44
C TYR A 159 8.33 -11.37 33.11
N ARG A 160 9.16 -10.72 33.94
CA ARG A 160 10.62 -10.74 33.81
C ARG A 160 11.18 -12.15 33.96
N GLU A 161 10.70 -12.93 34.92
CA GLU A 161 11.08 -14.33 35.08
C GLU A 161 10.66 -15.19 33.88
N LYS A 162 9.44 -14.99 33.37
CA LYS A 162 8.99 -15.69 32.17
C LYS A 162 9.81 -15.34 30.93
N ARG A 163 10.22 -14.08 30.75
CA ARG A 163 11.12 -13.69 29.65
C ARG A 163 12.42 -14.47 29.72
N ILE A 164 13.05 -14.55 30.90
CA ILE A 164 14.26 -15.35 31.11
C ILE A 164 14.03 -16.81 30.72
N GLN A 165 12.95 -17.43 31.18
CA GLN A 165 12.62 -18.83 30.85
C GLN A 165 12.47 -19.08 29.34
N VAL A 166 11.85 -18.15 28.61
CA VAL A 166 11.70 -18.26 27.15
C VAL A 166 13.06 -18.18 26.45
N HIS A 167 13.94 -17.27 26.88
CA HIS A 167 15.30 -17.16 26.33
C HIS A 167 16.16 -18.38 26.66
N VAL A 168 16.04 -18.94 27.87
CA VAL A 168 16.70 -20.21 28.23
C VAL A 168 16.21 -21.35 27.34
N MET A 169 14.90 -21.46 27.09
CA MET A 169 14.34 -22.50 26.23
C MET A 169 14.81 -22.35 24.77
N ARG A 170 14.97 -21.11 24.30
CA ARG A 170 15.55 -20.84 22.99
C ARG A 170 17.01 -21.28 22.91
N GLU A 171 17.84 -20.88 23.87
CA GLU A 171 19.25 -21.26 23.93
C GLU A 171 19.40 -22.80 23.99
N TYR A 172 18.53 -23.48 24.74
CA TYR A 172 18.44 -24.94 24.70
C TYR A 172 18.15 -25.48 23.29
N ALA A 173 17.16 -24.93 22.59
CA ALA A 173 16.79 -25.39 21.25
C ALA A 173 17.92 -25.16 20.24
N GLU A 174 18.58 -24.00 20.28
CA GLU A 174 19.73 -23.67 19.42
C GLU A 174 20.91 -24.62 19.69
N GLN A 175 21.26 -24.82 20.96
CA GLN A 175 22.32 -25.78 21.33
C GLN A 175 21.95 -27.22 20.98
N ALA A 176 20.67 -27.60 21.03
CA ALA A 176 20.22 -28.95 20.68
C ALA A 176 20.34 -29.23 19.17
N LEU A 177 20.17 -28.20 18.32
CA LEU A 177 20.40 -28.29 16.88
C LEU A 177 21.87 -28.54 16.54
N GLU A 178 22.80 -27.97 17.31
CA GLU A 178 24.23 -28.18 17.13
C GLU A 178 24.73 -29.47 17.80
N ASN A 179 24.42 -29.65 19.09
CA ASN A 179 24.90 -30.75 19.91
C ASN A 179 24.00 -30.97 21.16
N MET A 180 23.22 -32.04 21.12
CA MET A 180 22.31 -32.42 22.19
C MET A 180 22.97 -32.60 23.57
N ALA A 181 24.24 -32.99 23.66
CA ALA A 181 24.94 -33.14 24.94
C ALA A 181 25.19 -31.79 25.63
N LYS A 182 25.46 -30.73 24.86
CA LYS A 182 25.58 -29.36 25.39
C LYS A 182 24.22 -28.87 25.91
N ALA A 183 23.16 -29.10 25.14
CA ALA A 183 21.80 -28.71 25.51
C ALA A 183 21.33 -29.39 26.82
N LEU A 184 21.64 -30.68 27.00
CA LEU A 184 21.34 -31.39 28.26
C LEU A 184 22.14 -30.84 29.45
N ARG A 185 23.39 -30.41 29.24
CA ARG A 185 24.20 -29.75 30.28
C ARG A 185 23.62 -28.40 30.70
N LEU A 186 23.15 -27.60 29.74
CA LEU A 186 22.42 -26.36 30.01
C LEU A 186 21.20 -26.61 30.89
N VAL A 187 20.40 -27.64 30.59
CA VAL A 187 19.24 -28.01 31.41
C VAL A 187 19.65 -28.39 32.84
N LEU A 188 20.71 -29.18 33.00
CA LEU A 188 21.23 -29.54 34.33
C LEU A 188 21.64 -28.27 35.10
N ASP A 189 22.46 -27.42 34.49
CA ASP A 189 22.96 -26.19 35.12
C ASP A 189 21.82 -25.23 35.48
N TYR A 190 20.75 -25.18 34.68
CA TYR A 190 19.55 -24.37 34.94
C TYR A 190 18.81 -24.81 36.22
N PHE A 191 18.77 -26.12 36.51
CA PHE A 191 18.08 -26.66 37.68
C PHE A 191 18.98 -26.81 38.93
N THR A 192 20.30 -26.86 38.77
CA THR A 192 21.23 -27.09 39.89
C THR A 192 22.03 -25.86 40.33
N GLY A 193 22.26 -24.90 39.43
CA GLY A 193 23.08 -23.70 39.69
C GLY A 193 22.29 -22.52 40.28
N SER A 194 23.02 -21.50 40.75
CA SER A 194 22.40 -20.22 41.07
C SER A 194 22.03 -19.47 39.79
N LYS A 195 20.97 -18.64 39.83
CA LYS A 195 20.54 -17.84 38.68
C LYS A 195 21.65 -16.94 38.12
N GLN A 196 22.46 -16.36 39.00
CA GLN A 196 23.56 -15.48 38.60
C GLN A 196 24.67 -16.26 37.89
N ASP A 197 25.02 -17.44 38.41
CA ASP A 197 26.05 -18.29 37.80
C ASP A 197 25.58 -18.86 36.46
N PHE A 198 24.30 -19.21 36.36
CA PHE A 198 23.70 -19.64 35.09
C PHE A 198 23.73 -18.53 34.02
N ILE A 199 23.31 -17.32 34.37
CA ILE A 199 23.33 -16.18 33.45
C ILE A 199 24.77 -15.85 33.02
N LYS A 200 25.73 -15.85 33.95
CA LYS A 200 27.15 -15.67 33.61
C LYS A 200 27.70 -16.83 32.76
N GLY A 201 27.28 -18.06 33.00
CA GLY A 201 27.76 -19.22 32.23
C GLY A 201 27.29 -19.20 30.78
N TYR A 202 26.04 -18.83 30.52
CA TYR A 202 25.38 -19.01 29.22
C TYR A 202 25.05 -17.71 28.48
N PHE A 203 24.96 -16.58 29.18
CA PHE A 203 24.53 -15.28 28.63
C PHE A 203 25.54 -14.14 28.87
N THR A 204 26.78 -14.42 29.25
CA THR A 204 27.82 -13.37 29.40
C THR A 204 27.96 -12.54 28.12
N GLY A 205 27.89 -11.21 28.27
CA GLY A 205 27.93 -10.25 27.15
C GLY A 205 26.61 -10.10 26.39
N ARG A 206 25.60 -10.94 26.68
CA ARG A 206 24.23 -10.90 26.10
C ARG A 206 23.13 -10.80 27.16
N GLU A 207 23.46 -10.33 28.36
CA GLU A 207 22.52 -10.25 29.49
C GLU A 207 21.31 -9.35 29.20
N GLU A 208 21.49 -8.30 28.40
CA GLU A 208 20.41 -7.40 27.99
C GLU A 208 19.33 -8.10 27.15
N VAL A 209 19.68 -9.18 26.42
CA VAL A 209 18.72 -9.98 25.64
C VAL A 209 17.64 -10.56 26.57
N LEU A 210 17.99 -10.91 27.81
CA LEU A 210 17.07 -11.49 28.79
C LEU A 210 15.96 -10.50 29.22
N LYS A 211 16.16 -9.20 29.02
CA LYS A 211 15.15 -8.16 29.28
C LYS A 211 14.16 -8.04 28.12
N LEU A 212 14.55 -8.44 26.91
CA LEU A 212 13.73 -8.29 25.71
C LEU A 212 12.57 -9.29 25.72
N ALA A 213 11.38 -8.82 25.33
CA ALA A 213 10.22 -9.69 25.13
C ALA A 213 10.24 -10.43 23.77
N THR A 214 11.26 -10.20 22.95
CA THR A 214 11.47 -10.78 21.61
C THR A 214 12.86 -11.41 21.48
N SER A 215 13.10 -12.10 20.37
CA SER A 215 14.40 -12.70 20.03
C SER A 215 15.45 -11.61 19.74
N GLU A 216 16.73 -11.86 20.04
CA GLU A 216 17.83 -10.93 19.73
C GLU A 216 17.88 -10.56 18.24
N GLU A 217 17.68 -11.54 17.36
CA GLU A 217 17.63 -11.34 15.91
C GLU A 217 16.47 -10.41 15.51
N SER A 218 15.26 -10.64 16.05
CA SER A 218 14.10 -9.78 15.81
C SER A 218 14.30 -8.38 16.38
N TRP A 219 14.97 -8.25 17.53
CA TRP A 219 15.32 -6.96 18.08
C TRP A 219 16.30 -6.21 17.18
N ASN A 220 17.35 -6.88 16.72
CA ASN A 220 18.38 -6.31 15.86
C ASN A 220 17.82 -5.94 14.48
N SER A 221 16.89 -6.71 13.91
CA SER A 221 16.23 -6.34 12.66
C SER A 221 15.33 -5.11 12.81
N ILE A 222 14.71 -4.91 13.97
CA ILE A 222 13.83 -3.76 14.25
C ILE A 222 14.63 -2.51 14.68
N ILE A 223 15.66 -2.64 15.51
CA ILE A 223 16.35 -1.48 16.12
C ILE A 223 17.78 -1.33 15.62
N GLY A 224 18.48 -2.42 15.29
CA GLY A 224 19.92 -2.44 15.06
C GLY A 224 20.40 -1.50 13.94
N MET A 225 19.68 -1.49 12.82
CA MET A 225 20.04 -0.70 11.62
C MET A 225 19.53 0.75 11.63
N LEU A 226 18.85 1.19 12.69
CA LEU A 226 18.34 2.56 12.81
C LEU A 226 19.43 3.51 13.33
N ASN A 227 19.37 4.79 12.97
CA ASN A 227 20.23 5.81 13.58
C ASN A 227 19.74 6.17 15.00
N PRO A 228 20.53 6.88 15.83
CA PRO A 228 20.13 7.23 17.20
C PRO A 228 18.75 7.90 17.28
N THR A 229 18.49 8.93 16.47
CA THR A 229 17.19 9.63 16.47
C THR A 229 16.03 8.72 16.07
N GLN A 230 16.20 7.86 15.08
CA GLN A 230 15.21 6.87 14.68
C GLN A 230 14.99 5.83 15.79
N LYS A 231 16.04 5.40 16.50
CA LYS A 231 15.92 4.49 17.65
C LYS A 231 15.11 5.14 18.77
N ASP A 232 15.39 6.41 19.11
CA ASP A 232 14.68 7.13 20.17
C ASP A 232 13.19 7.27 19.85
N ILE A 233 12.84 7.47 18.57
CA ILE A 233 11.44 7.53 18.13
C ILE A 233 10.79 6.14 18.16
N VAL A 234 11.48 5.11 17.67
CA VAL A 234 10.92 3.76 17.52
C VAL A 234 10.81 3.04 18.86
N ALA A 235 11.77 3.21 19.76
CA ALA A 235 11.86 2.53 21.05
C ALA A 235 11.23 3.33 22.21
N ASP A 236 10.35 4.29 21.91
CA ASP A 236 9.61 5.08 22.90
C ASP A 236 8.62 4.20 23.68
N ASP A 237 8.85 4.00 24.97
CA ASP A 237 8.03 3.16 25.84
C ASP A 237 6.93 3.92 26.59
N ASP A 238 6.93 5.26 26.51
CA ASP A 238 6.09 6.15 27.32
C ASP A 238 4.74 6.48 26.63
N ASP A 239 4.48 5.90 25.44
CA ASP A 239 3.26 6.09 24.64
C ASP A 239 2.92 7.58 24.38
N LEU A 240 3.94 8.45 24.33
CA LEU A 240 3.77 9.90 24.11
C LEU A 240 3.29 10.20 22.69
N ASN A 241 2.45 11.23 22.56
CA ASN A 241 2.09 11.78 21.25
C ASN A 241 3.33 12.41 20.63
N ARG A 242 3.58 12.12 19.35
CA ARG A 242 4.83 12.54 18.69
C ARG A 242 4.57 13.13 17.32
N LEU A 243 5.21 14.27 17.08
CA LEU A 243 5.29 14.90 15.76
C LEU A 243 6.70 14.74 15.23
N ILE A 244 6.84 14.12 14.08
CA ILE A 244 8.13 13.88 13.44
C ILE A 244 8.24 14.78 12.21
N LEU A 245 9.10 15.79 12.31
CA LEU A 245 9.45 16.68 11.21
C LEU A 245 10.62 16.07 10.44
N ALA A 246 10.33 15.57 9.25
CA ALA A 246 11.25 14.80 8.45
C ALA A 246 11.72 15.56 7.21
N GLY A 247 12.93 15.25 6.75
CA GLY A 247 13.45 15.66 5.44
C GLY A 247 13.20 14.63 4.35
N PRO A 248 13.42 14.98 3.07
CA PRO A 248 13.46 14.01 1.96
C PRO A 248 14.50 12.93 2.25
N GLY A 249 14.17 11.68 1.92
CA GLY A 249 15.10 10.56 2.04
C GLY A 249 15.55 10.25 3.47
N SER A 250 14.82 10.71 4.50
CA SER A 250 15.16 10.49 5.91
C SER A 250 14.63 9.20 6.52
N GLY A 251 13.85 8.44 5.74
CA GLY A 251 13.25 7.18 6.19
C GLY A 251 11.96 7.37 6.98
N LYS A 252 11.10 8.34 6.64
CA LYS A 252 9.74 8.54 7.21
C LYS A 252 8.97 7.23 7.37
N THR A 253 8.70 6.58 6.25
CA THR A 253 7.98 5.30 6.18
C THR A 253 8.73 4.18 6.91
N ARG A 254 10.08 4.22 6.91
CA ARG A 254 10.89 3.26 7.69
C ARG A 254 10.62 3.40 9.18
N VAL A 255 10.59 4.62 9.71
CA VAL A 255 10.29 4.86 11.14
C VAL A 255 8.88 4.39 11.50
N ILE A 256 7.87 4.64 10.65
CA ILE A 256 6.51 4.14 10.87
C ILE A 256 6.49 2.60 10.94
N VAL A 257 7.07 1.94 9.95
CA VAL A 257 7.11 0.46 9.88
C VAL A 257 7.84 -0.13 11.09
N HIS A 258 9.02 0.42 11.44
CA HIS A 258 9.81 -0.07 12.56
C HIS A 258 9.13 0.22 13.91
N ARG A 259 8.42 1.35 14.06
CA ARG A 259 7.60 1.63 15.24
C ARG A 259 6.49 0.61 15.41
N ILE A 260 5.74 0.29 14.35
CA ILE A 260 4.70 -0.75 14.39
C ILE A 260 5.33 -2.11 14.74
N ALA A 261 6.44 -2.47 14.12
CA ALA A 261 7.14 -3.71 14.43
C ALA A 261 7.61 -3.79 15.88
N TYR A 262 8.12 -2.68 16.43
CA TYR A 262 8.46 -2.55 17.84
C TYR A 262 7.24 -2.76 18.74
N LEU A 263 6.11 -2.11 18.43
CA LEU A 263 4.86 -2.27 19.17
C LEU A 263 4.39 -3.75 19.17
N LEU A 264 4.48 -4.43 18.03
CA LEU A 264 4.05 -5.83 17.90
C LEU A 264 5.00 -6.83 18.59
N ARG A 265 6.31 -6.74 18.30
CA ARG A 265 7.28 -7.75 18.72
C ARG A 265 7.87 -7.49 20.10
N VAL A 266 8.14 -6.22 20.43
CA VAL A 266 8.74 -5.83 21.70
C VAL A 266 7.68 -5.54 22.74
N ARG A 267 6.76 -4.62 22.44
CA ARG A 267 5.71 -4.22 23.39
C ARG A 267 4.56 -5.23 23.47
N ARG A 268 4.51 -6.20 22.54
CA ARG A 268 3.46 -7.24 22.47
C ARG A 268 2.04 -6.66 22.40
N ILE A 269 1.89 -5.52 21.73
CA ILE A 269 0.60 -4.90 21.44
C ILE A 269 -0.15 -5.75 20.41
N ALA A 270 -1.45 -5.92 20.63
CA ALA A 270 -2.32 -6.61 19.68
C ALA A 270 -2.35 -5.86 18.34
N ALA A 271 -2.15 -6.58 17.23
CA ALA A 271 -2.10 -5.97 15.90
C ALA A 271 -3.38 -5.20 15.54
N SER A 272 -4.54 -5.69 16.00
CA SER A 272 -5.84 -5.04 15.83
C SER A 272 -5.93 -3.66 16.49
N SER A 273 -5.02 -3.34 17.43
CA SER A 273 -4.97 -2.06 18.13
C SER A 273 -4.08 -1.01 17.47
N ILE A 274 -3.51 -1.32 16.32
CA ILE A 274 -2.63 -0.43 15.58
C ILE A 274 -3.29 -0.06 14.25
N VAL A 275 -3.41 1.24 13.98
CA VAL A 275 -3.83 1.76 12.68
C VAL A 275 -2.74 2.66 12.09
N ALA A 276 -2.43 2.43 10.82
CA ALA A 276 -1.56 3.29 10.03
C ALA A 276 -2.36 3.93 8.90
N LEU A 277 -2.46 5.26 8.92
CA LEU A 277 -3.18 6.08 7.94
C LEU A 277 -2.21 6.70 6.93
N THR A 278 -2.55 6.58 5.65
CA THR A 278 -1.78 7.17 4.55
C THR A 278 -2.67 7.99 3.61
N PHE A 279 -2.06 8.91 2.86
CA PHE A 279 -2.77 9.71 1.87
C PHE A 279 -3.25 8.88 0.66
N ASN A 280 -2.44 7.93 0.19
CA ASN A 280 -2.73 7.14 -1.00
C ASN A 280 -2.52 5.63 -0.78
N ARG A 281 -3.05 4.81 -1.69
CA ARG A 281 -3.00 3.35 -1.63
C ARG A 281 -1.58 2.80 -1.80
N HIS A 282 -0.76 3.43 -2.64
CA HIS A 282 0.64 3.05 -2.82
C HIS A 282 1.41 3.07 -1.49
N ALA A 283 1.35 4.16 -0.74
CA ALA A 283 1.99 4.29 0.56
C ALA A 283 1.45 3.24 1.57
N ALA A 284 0.15 2.94 1.54
CA ALA A 284 -0.42 1.89 2.38
C ALA A 284 0.17 0.50 2.04
N ASN A 285 0.28 0.18 0.75
CA ASN A 285 0.84 -1.09 0.29
C ASN A 285 2.35 -1.20 0.60
N GLU A 286 3.10 -0.11 0.45
CA GLU A 286 4.51 -0.05 0.80
C GLU A 286 4.72 -0.34 2.30
N ILE A 287 3.91 0.28 3.18
CA ILE A 287 3.92 -0.02 4.62
C ILE A 287 3.58 -1.49 4.88
N ARG A 288 2.54 -2.05 4.23
CA ARG A 288 2.16 -3.47 4.39
C ARG A 288 3.29 -4.41 3.98
N LYS A 289 3.90 -4.19 2.82
CA LYS A 289 5.00 -5.02 2.29
C LYS A 289 6.19 -5.00 3.23
N ARG A 290 6.59 -3.81 3.70
CA ARG A 290 7.71 -3.67 4.64
C ARG A 290 7.41 -4.25 6.01
N LEU A 291 6.18 -4.14 6.50
CA LEU A 291 5.75 -4.80 7.73
C LEU A 291 5.77 -6.32 7.59
N LEU A 292 5.25 -6.86 6.50
CA LEU A 292 5.27 -8.30 6.23
C LEU A 292 6.71 -8.83 6.20
N ALA A 293 7.63 -8.11 5.57
CA ALA A 293 9.04 -8.47 5.56
C ALA A 293 9.69 -8.43 6.96
N LEU A 294 9.27 -7.49 7.83
CA LEU A 294 9.88 -7.27 9.14
C LEU A 294 9.28 -8.14 10.26
N VAL A 295 7.96 -8.39 10.24
CA VAL A 295 7.26 -9.13 11.30
C VAL A 295 6.48 -10.36 10.81
N GLY A 296 6.45 -10.65 9.52
CA GLY A 296 5.73 -11.81 8.97
C GLY A 296 4.22 -11.72 9.16
N ALA A 297 3.57 -12.86 9.44
CA ALA A 297 2.12 -12.97 9.50
C ALA A 297 1.42 -12.05 10.51
N ASP A 298 2.12 -11.57 11.55
CA ASP A 298 1.58 -10.60 12.50
C ASP A 298 1.16 -9.28 11.80
N ALA A 299 1.76 -8.95 10.65
CA ALA A 299 1.43 -7.77 9.86
C ALA A 299 -0.03 -7.76 9.36
N TYR A 300 -0.62 -8.93 9.09
CA TYR A 300 -1.99 -9.02 8.56
C TYR A 300 -3.05 -8.52 9.55
N GLY A 301 -2.74 -8.52 10.85
CA GLY A 301 -3.64 -8.00 11.88
C GLY A 301 -3.62 -6.47 12.00
N VAL A 302 -2.64 -5.79 11.39
CA VAL A 302 -2.49 -4.32 11.48
C VAL A 302 -3.39 -3.64 10.44
N SER A 303 -4.14 -2.64 10.90
CA SER A 303 -5.00 -1.82 10.04
C SER A 303 -4.18 -0.77 9.27
N VAL A 304 -3.65 -1.11 8.09
CA VAL A 304 -2.98 -0.14 7.19
C VAL A 304 -3.94 0.31 6.09
N MET A 305 -4.33 1.59 6.07
CA MET A 305 -5.39 2.08 5.19
C MET A 305 -5.25 3.55 4.79
N THR A 306 -5.93 3.94 3.72
CA THR A 306 -6.05 5.37 3.37
C THR A 306 -7.14 6.05 4.17
N TYR A 307 -7.14 7.39 4.25
CA TYR A 307 -8.23 8.15 4.88
C TYR A 307 -9.62 7.80 4.33
N HIS A 308 -9.76 7.69 3.01
CA HIS A 308 -11.01 7.28 2.38
C HIS A 308 -11.41 5.86 2.77
N SER A 309 -10.45 4.93 2.82
CA SER A 309 -10.72 3.54 3.25
C SER A 309 -11.16 3.48 4.71
N MET A 310 -10.60 4.33 5.57
CA MET A 310 -11.04 4.48 6.95
C MET A 310 -12.46 5.04 7.02
N ALA A 311 -12.76 6.11 6.28
CA ALA A 311 -14.10 6.71 6.23
C ALA A 311 -15.17 5.73 5.72
N MET A 312 -14.86 4.97 4.68
CA MET A 312 -15.74 3.91 4.17
C MET A 312 -15.96 2.80 5.20
N ARG A 313 -14.92 2.40 5.94
CA ARG A 313 -15.04 1.40 7.01
C ARG A 313 -15.93 1.89 8.15
N LEU A 314 -15.80 3.16 8.54
CA LEU A 314 -16.60 3.77 9.60
C LEU A 314 -18.07 3.94 9.19
N THR A 315 -18.33 4.34 7.94
CA THR A 315 -19.69 4.55 7.42
C THR A 315 -20.37 3.27 6.91
N GLY A 316 -19.62 2.16 6.80
CA GLY A 316 -20.12 0.93 6.18
C GLY A 316 -20.31 1.00 4.66
N THR A 317 -19.86 2.08 4.02
CA THR A 317 -20.04 2.32 2.58
C THR A 317 -19.20 1.37 1.74
N ARG A 318 -19.81 0.70 0.76
CA ARG A 318 -19.12 -0.10 -0.27
C ARG A 318 -19.53 0.40 -1.65
N PHE A 319 -18.55 0.67 -2.50
CA PHE A 319 -18.81 0.94 -3.92
C PHE A 319 -18.80 -0.38 -4.69
N GLU A 320 -19.78 -0.59 -5.57
CA GLU A 320 -19.82 -1.77 -6.45
C GLU A 320 -18.67 -1.72 -7.47
N ARG A 321 -18.06 -2.88 -7.76
CA ARG A 321 -16.99 -2.99 -8.76
C ARG A 321 -17.54 -2.58 -10.12
N GLY A 322 -17.04 -1.47 -10.69
CA GLY A 322 -17.40 -1.00 -12.03
C GLY A 322 -18.01 0.40 -12.09
N PHE A 323 -18.36 1.01 -10.95
CA PHE A 323 -18.77 2.42 -10.92
C PHE A 323 -17.56 3.35 -10.97
N ASP A 324 -17.67 4.39 -11.78
CA ASP A 324 -16.74 5.51 -11.80
C ASP A 324 -16.93 6.30 -10.48
N VAL A 325 -16.12 6.00 -9.47
CA VAL A 325 -16.19 6.66 -8.16
C VAL A 325 -15.71 8.10 -8.33
N ASN A 326 -16.65 9.02 -8.54
CA ASN A 326 -16.34 10.44 -8.68
C ASN A 326 -15.79 10.99 -7.35
N SER A 327 -14.81 11.90 -7.40
CA SER A 327 -14.15 12.48 -6.22
C SER A 327 -15.14 13.06 -5.21
N GLY A 328 -16.21 13.71 -5.68
CA GLY A 328 -17.25 14.27 -4.81
C GLY A 328 -17.99 13.24 -3.95
N SER A 329 -18.11 11.99 -4.40
CA SER A 329 -18.72 10.91 -3.62
C SER A 329 -17.82 10.44 -2.46
N LEU A 330 -16.50 10.42 -2.68
CA LEU A 330 -15.52 10.08 -1.65
C LEU A 330 -15.43 11.17 -0.59
N ASP A 331 -15.50 12.44 -1.00
CA ASP A 331 -15.53 13.58 -0.08
C ASP A 331 -16.78 13.56 0.81
N GLN A 332 -17.92 13.11 0.28
CA GLN A 332 -19.14 12.95 1.07
C GLN A 332 -18.99 11.84 2.11
N VAL A 333 -18.44 10.69 1.73
CA VAL A 333 -18.17 9.60 2.69
C VAL A 333 -17.22 10.05 3.80
N LEU A 334 -16.23 10.87 3.47
CA LEU A 334 -15.31 11.45 4.45
C LEU A 334 -16.03 12.39 5.42
N ARG A 335 -16.90 13.28 4.91
CA ARG A 335 -17.75 14.16 5.75
C ARG A 335 -18.65 13.35 6.69
N ASP A 336 -19.36 12.36 6.15
CA ASP A 336 -20.25 11.49 6.91
C ASP A 336 -19.50 10.77 8.04
N ALA A 337 -18.29 10.28 7.79
CA ALA A 337 -17.46 9.62 8.80
C ALA A 337 -17.03 10.59 9.92
N VAL A 338 -16.68 11.83 9.57
CA VAL A 338 -16.32 12.86 10.56
C VAL A 338 -17.53 13.24 11.41
N GLU A 339 -18.69 13.46 10.81
CA GLU A 339 -19.91 13.81 11.54
C GLU A 339 -20.37 12.69 12.48
N LEU A 340 -20.22 11.42 12.06
CA LEU A 340 -20.45 10.25 12.90
C LEU A 340 -19.52 10.24 14.12
N LEU A 341 -18.21 10.45 13.92
CA LEU A 341 -17.24 10.47 15.02
C LEU A 341 -17.33 11.71 15.90
N GLU A 342 -17.83 12.83 15.39
CA GLU A 342 -18.07 14.04 16.19
C GLU A 342 -19.40 13.97 16.97
N GLY A 343 -20.25 12.96 16.74
CA GLY A 343 -21.57 12.83 17.38
C GLY A 343 -22.59 13.85 16.88
N LYS A 344 -22.42 14.38 15.66
CA LYS A 344 -23.36 15.33 15.04
C LYS A 344 -24.50 14.63 14.30
N ARG A 345 -24.39 13.32 14.09
CA ARG A 345 -25.42 12.46 13.52
C ARG A 345 -26.03 11.62 14.65
N ASN A 346 -27.27 11.91 15.01
CA ASN A 346 -28.02 11.12 15.99
C ASN A 346 -28.91 10.11 15.26
N ILE A 347 -28.41 8.90 15.07
CA ILE A 347 -29.21 7.74 14.67
C ILE A 347 -29.22 6.78 15.86
N GLU A 348 -30.40 6.31 16.28
CA GLU A 348 -30.54 5.38 17.41
C GLU A 348 -29.65 4.13 17.22
N GLY A 349 -28.74 3.88 18.17
CA GLY A 349 -27.82 2.73 18.17
C GLY A 349 -26.39 3.00 17.68
N GLU A 350 -26.06 4.23 17.25
CA GLU A 350 -24.71 4.56 16.75
C GLU A 350 -23.68 4.89 17.84
N ASP A 351 -24.06 5.29 19.06
CA ASP A 351 -23.10 5.51 20.15
C ASP A 351 -22.36 4.21 20.52
N ASP A 352 -23.08 3.08 20.53
CA ASP A 352 -22.51 1.75 20.70
C ASP A 352 -21.61 1.37 19.51
N LEU A 353 -21.97 1.76 18.28
CA LEU A 353 -21.17 1.51 17.07
C LEU A 353 -19.88 2.35 17.07
N ARG A 354 -19.96 3.62 17.47
CA ARG A 354 -18.82 4.54 17.62
C ARG A 354 -17.85 4.00 18.67
N GLU A 355 -18.35 3.66 19.85
CA GLU A 355 -17.53 3.03 20.87
C GLU A 355 -16.97 1.69 20.39
N GLN A 356 -17.74 0.85 19.70
CA GLN A 356 -17.26 -0.43 19.17
C GLN A 356 -16.19 -0.28 18.07
N LEU A 357 -16.31 0.74 17.21
CA LEU A 357 -15.34 1.04 16.16
C LEU A 357 -14.04 1.65 16.72
N LEU A 358 -14.13 2.43 17.81
CA LEU A 358 -12.99 3.05 18.48
C LEU A 358 -12.32 2.14 19.53
N ARG A 359 -13.07 1.25 20.21
CA ARG A 359 -12.60 0.33 21.28
C ARG A 359 -11.50 -0.65 20.85
N GLY A 360 -11.11 -0.67 19.58
CA GLY A 360 -10.01 -1.47 19.08
C GLY A 360 -8.66 -0.75 19.06
N TYR A 361 -8.62 0.51 18.63
CA TYR A 361 -7.38 1.22 18.31
C TYR A 361 -6.78 1.89 19.54
N ARG A 362 -5.46 1.72 19.72
CA ARG A 362 -4.67 2.40 20.76
C ARG A 362 -3.56 3.26 20.15
N TYR A 363 -3.02 2.83 19.01
CA TYR A 363 -1.91 3.49 18.33
C TYR A 363 -2.33 3.93 16.94
N ILE A 364 -2.29 5.24 16.69
CA ILE A 364 -2.61 5.86 15.42
C ILE A 364 -1.31 6.42 14.83
N LEU A 365 -0.87 5.86 13.72
CA LEU A 365 0.30 6.34 12.99
C LEU A 365 -0.15 6.99 11.69
N VAL A 366 0.36 8.18 11.39
CA VAL A 366 -0.06 8.95 10.22
C VAL A 366 1.17 9.33 9.39
N ASP A 367 1.18 8.92 8.11
CA ASP A 367 2.25 9.27 7.16
C ASP A 367 1.85 10.48 6.30
N GLU A 368 2.85 11.18 5.76
CA GLU A 368 2.70 12.36 4.89
C GLU A 368 1.73 13.43 5.45
N TYR A 369 1.89 13.76 6.74
CA TYR A 369 1.00 14.67 7.47
C TYR A 369 0.95 16.10 6.90
N GLN A 370 1.92 16.49 6.06
CA GLN A 370 1.90 17.78 5.37
C GLN A 370 0.85 17.89 4.26
N ASP A 371 0.34 16.76 3.75
CA ASP A 371 -0.60 16.71 2.63
C ASP A 371 -2.06 16.57 3.09
N ILE A 372 -2.33 16.79 4.37
CA ILE A 372 -3.69 16.69 4.90
C ILE A 372 -4.47 17.99 4.68
N ASN A 373 -5.76 17.82 4.38
CA ASN A 373 -6.73 18.91 4.34
C ASN A 373 -7.55 18.99 5.65
N GLU A 374 -8.45 19.97 5.75
CA GLU A 374 -9.26 20.19 6.95
C GLU A 374 -10.08 18.95 7.36
N MET A 375 -10.72 18.29 6.39
CA MET A 375 -11.59 17.14 6.66
C MET A 375 -10.79 15.94 7.15
N GLN A 376 -9.61 15.70 6.57
CA GLN A 376 -8.71 14.63 7.02
C GLN A 376 -8.15 14.93 8.42
N TYR A 377 -7.81 16.19 8.69
CA TYR A 377 -7.40 16.63 10.04
C TYR A 377 -8.50 16.38 11.07
N ARG A 378 -9.75 16.74 10.74
CA ARG A 378 -10.92 16.49 11.60
C ARG A 378 -11.17 15.01 11.80
N LEU A 379 -11.02 14.18 10.76
CA LEU A 379 -11.13 12.72 10.87
C LEU A 379 -10.10 12.17 11.87
N VAL A 380 -8.83 12.54 11.73
CA VAL A 380 -7.77 12.11 12.66
C VAL A 380 -8.07 12.59 14.07
N SER A 381 -8.54 13.82 14.22
CA SER A 381 -8.87 14.41 15.52
C SER A 381 -10.07 13.78 16.20
N ALA A 382 -11.07 13.39 15.43
CA ALA A 382 -12.23 12.67 15.94
C ALA A 382 -11.85 11.22 16.30
N LEU A 383 -10.99 10.57 15.52
CA LEU A 383 -10.45 9.24 15.82
C LEU A 383 -9.57 9.21 17.06
N ALA A 384 -8.74 10.24 17.25
CA ALA A 384 -7.83 10.34 18.38
C ALA A 384 -8.52 10.71 19.71
N GLY A 385 -9.84 10.99 19.69
CA GLY A 385 -10.66 11.18 20.88
C GLY A 385 -10.19 12.33 21.78
N ARG A 386 -10.63 13.56 21.52
CA ARG A 386 -10.29 14.75 22.33
C ARG A 386 -10.80 14.73 23.80
N HIS A 387 -11.50 13.67 24.26
CA HIS A 387 -12.27 13.67 25.51
C HIS A 387 -12.19 12.37 26.37
N ALA A 388 -11.16 11.54 26.24
CA ALA A 388 -11.01 10.37 27.12
C ALA A 388 -10.15 10.70 28.36
N GLU A 389 -10.71 10.49 29.56
CA GLU A 389 -10.01 10.59 30.85
C GLU A 389 -8.86 9.57 30.95
N GLU A 390 -7.90 9.83 31.86
CA GLU A 390 -6.48 9.42 31.85
C GLU A 390 -6.14 7.92 31.68
N ASP A 391 -7.09 6.99 31.84
CA ASP A 391 -6.89 5.54 31.63
C ASP A 391 -7.40 5.10 30.25
N GLY A 392 -6.57 5.24 29.22
CA GLY A 392 -6.91 4.83 27.83
C GLY A 392 -6.43 5.78 26.73
N ARG A 393 -5.50 6.68 27.04
CA ARG A 393 -5.01 7.71 26.11
C ARG A 393 -4.50 7.08 24.81
N LEU A 394 -5.12 7.47 23.69
CA LEU A 394 -4.69 7.13 22.35
C LEU A 394 -3.31 7.74 22.10
N CYS A 395 -2.36 6.93 21.62
CA CYS A 395 -1.03 7.39 21.24
C CYS A 395 -1.05 7.70 19.74
N ILE A 396 -0.83 8.97 19.40
CA ILE A 396 -0.75 9.40 18.01
C ILE A 396 0.67 9.80 17.60
N MET A 397 1.13 9.26 16.48
CA MET A 397 2.41 9.60 15.88
C MET A 397 2.20 10.07 14.45
N ALA A 398 2.51 11.34 14.18
CA ALA A 398 2.43 11.92 12.85
C ALA A 398 3.82 12.17 12.28
N VAL A 399 4.03 11.81 11.01
CA VAL A 399 5.27 12.07 10.26
C VAL A 399 4.95 12.99 9.10
N GLY A 400 5.70 14.09 8.95
CA GLY A 400 5.50 15.03 7.84
C GLY A 400 6.75 15.84 7.51
N ASP A 401 6.74 16.42 6.31
CA ASP A 401 7.79 17.30 5.80
C ASP A 401 7.16 18.63 5.33
N ASP A 402 7.28 19.68 6.15
CA ASP A 402 6.69 21.00 5.88
C ASP A 402 7.23 21.66 4.59
N ASP A 403 8.42 21.27 4.14
CA ASP A 403 9.05 21.76 2.91
C ASP A 403 8.53 21.04 1.66
N GLN A 404 7.81 19.92 1.81
CA GLN A 404 7.25 19.14 0.69
C GLN A 404 5.74 19.34 0.49
N ASN A 405 5.10 20.27 1.19
CA ASN A 405 3.71 20.63 0.89
C ASN A 405 3.64 21.42 -0.43
N ILE A 406 3.23 20.75 -1.50
CA ILE A 406 3.11 21.28 -2.87
C ILE A 406 1.67 21.21 -3.40
N TYR A 407 0.71 20.81 -2.56
CA TYR A 407 -0.70 20.67 -2.93
C TYR A 407 -1.57 21.74 -2.26
N ALA A 408 -1.01 22.90 -1.91
CA ALA A 408 -1.76 23.99 -1.26
C ALA A 408 -3.03 24.41 -2.02
N TRP A 409 -3.06 24.25 -3.34
CA TRP A 409 -4.23 24.47 -4.20
C TRP A 409 -5.37 23.43 -4.02
N ARG A 410 -5.12 22.33 -3.30
CA ARG A 410 -6.10 21.31 -2.87
C ARG A 410 -6.49 21.48 -1.40
N ASP A 411 -6.36 22.70 -0.87
CA ASP A 411 -6.66 23.06 0.53
C ASP A 411 -5.81 22.32 1.58
N THR A 412 -4.60 21.86 1.22
CA THR A 412 -3.63 21.31 2.19
C THR A 412 -2.76 22.43 2.77
N ASN A 413 -2.54 22.40 4.08
CA ASN A 413 -1.84 23.51 4.75
C ASN A 413 -0.96 23.01 5.91
N ASN A 414 0.26 23.55 6.00
CA ASN A 414 1.20 23.27 7.08
C ASN A 414 0.65 23.68 8.46
N ILE A 415 -0.37 24.55 8.51
CA ILE A 415 -1.08 24.92 9.75
C ILE A 415 -1.55 23.70 10.54
N TYR A 416 -1.88 22.58 9.88
CA TYR A 416 -2.31 21.37 10.58
C TYR A 416 -1.15 20.65 11.28
N ILE A 417 0.08 20.78 10.78
CA ILE A 417 1.30 20.30 11.46
C ILE A 417 1.51 21.12 12.73
N GLU A 418 1.36 22.44 12.65
CA GLU A 418 1.48 23.34 13.80
C GLU A 418 0.40 23.06 14.84
N ARG A 419 -0.87 22.97 14.41
CA ARG A 419 -1.99 22.63 15.29
C ARG A 419 -1.84 21.27 15.93
N PHE A 420 -1.30 20.27 15.23
CA PHE A 420 -1.05 18.95 15.80
C PHE A 420 -0.11 19.02 17.01
N ARG A 421 0.95 19.83 16.93
CA ARG A 421 1.87 20.03 18.06
C ARG A 421 1.13 20.56 19.29
N GLU A 422 0.21 21.51 19.09
CA GLU A 422 -0.56 22.15 20.15
C GLU A 422 -1.67 21.23 20.69
N ASP A 423 -2.55 20.74 19.81
CA ASP A 423 -3.73 19.94 20.13
C ASP A 423 -3.40 18.64 20.87
N TYR A 424 -2.26 18.01 20.56
CA TYR A 424 -1.86 16.73 21.15
C TYR A 424 -0.74 16.86 22.18
N THR A 425 -0.26 18.09 22.44
CA THR A 425 0.94 18.35 23.26
C THR A 425 2.12 17.47 22.80
N ALA A 426 2.28 17.35 21.48
CA ALA A 426 3.13 16.33 20.89
C ALA A 426 4.62 16.67 21.04
N LEU A 427 5.43 15.69 21.44
CA LEU A 427 6.88 15.82 21.43
C LEU A 427 7.36 15.92 19.98
N THR A 428 8.09 16.99 19.67
CA THR A 428 8.64 17.19 18.32
C THR A 428 10.00 16.51 18.19
N SER A 429 10.18 15.72 17.12
CA SER A 429 11.45 15.08 16.78
C SER A 429 11.82 15.37 15.33
N TYR A 430 13.12 15.44 15.03
CA TYR A 430 13.62 15.85 13.72
C TYR A 430 14.33 14.70 13.01
N LEU A 431 13.83 14.28 11.85
CA LEU A 431 14.47 13.30 10.98
C LEU A 431 15.12 14.02 9.79
N THR A 432 16.29 14.60 9.99
CA THR A 432 16.95 15.47 9.00
C THR A 432 18.11 14.80 8.27
N GLU A 433 18.54 13.61 8.71
CA GLU A 433 19.54 12.83 7.99
C GLU A 433 18.96 12.24 6.70
N ASN A 434 19.52 12.60 5.56
CA ASN A 434 19.21 12.07 4.25
C ASN A 434 20.10 10.86 3.94
N TYR A 435 19.46 9.77 3.50
CA TYR A 435 20.10 8.51 3.09
C TYR A 435 20.08 8.28 1.57
N ARG A 436 19.45 9.19 0.83
CA ARG A 436 19.14 9.05 -0.59
C ARG A 436 20.17 9.80 -1.46
N SER A 437 20.07 11.12 -1.45
CA SER A 437 20.78 12.03 -2.36
C SER A 437 22.24 12.24 -1.98
N SER A 438 23.05 12.73 -2.92
CA SER A 438 24.42 13.20 -2.68
C SER A 438 24.46 14.52 -1.89
N ARG A 439 25.62 14.85 -1.29
CA ARG A 439 25.78 16.06 -0.47
C ARG A 439 25.55 17.32 -1.29
N ASN A 440 26.11 17.41 -2.49
CA ASN A 440 25.92 18.57 -3.37
C ASN A 440 24.44 18.84 -3.65
N ILE A 441 23.64 17.80 -3.90
CA ILE A 441 22.20 17.93 -4.14
C ILE A 441 21.49 18.49 -2.89
N ILE A 442 21.78 17.93 -1.70
CA ILE A 442 21.14 18.36 -0.45
C ILE A 442 21.55 19.79 -0.07
N ASP A 443 22.82 20.14 -0.19
CA ASP A 443 23.32 21.48 0.13
C ASP A 443 22.68 22.54 -0.78
N SER A 444 22.56 22.28 -2.07
CA SER A 444 21.90 23.20 -3.01
C SER A 444 20.40 23.25 -2.82
N ALA A 445 19.74 22.12 -2.52
CA ALA A 445 18.32 22.12 -2.20
C ALA A 445 18.03 22.94 -0.92
N ASN A 446 18.88 22.82 0.10
CA ASN A 446 18.83 23.64 1.31
C ASN A 446 19.02 25.14 1.03
N GLN A 447 19.89 25.52 0.08
CA GLN A 447 20.05 26.92 -0.32
C GLN A 447 18.76 27.52 -0.89
N ILE A 448 18.02 26.78 -1.73
CA ILE A 448 16.75 27.25 -2.30
C ILE A 448 15.66 27.38 -1.23
N ILE A 449 15.46 26.32 -0.44
CA ILE A 449 14.36 26.25 0.52
C ILE A 449 14.58 27.15 1.74
N SER A 450 15.84 27.44 2.11
CA SER A 450 16.15 28.34 3.25
C SER A 450 15.67 29.78 3.04
N LEU A 451 15.39 30.18 1.80
CA LEU A 451 14.83 31.49 1.48
C LEU A 451 13.34 31.63 1.85
N ASN A 452 12.65 30.53 2.19
CA ASN A 452 11.26 30.58 2.64
C ASN A 452 11.19 30.91 4.14
N PRO A 453 10.41 31.93 4.53
CA PRO A 453 10.16 32.23 5.93
C PRO A 453 9.23 31.17 6.58
N GLY A 454 9.18 31.14 7.92
CA GLY A 454 8.20 30.33 8.65
C GLY A 454 8.39 28.81 8.57
N ARG A 455 9.56 28.32 8.12
CA ARG A 455 9.86 26.88 8.08
C ARG A 455 10.00 26.30 9.48
N MET A 456 9.36 25.16 9.73
CA MET A 456 9.45 24.46 11.02
C MET A 456 10.81 23.78 11.23
N LYS A 457 11.48 23.44 10.13
CA LYS A 457 12.84 22.85 10.11
C LYS A 457 13.95 23.88 9.89
N ALA A 458 13.71 25.18 10.04
CA ALA A 458 14.73 26.21 9.76
C ALA A 458 16.04 26.02 10.56
N VAL A 459 15.93 25.62 11.83
CA VAL A 459 17.08 25.40 12.73
C VAL A 459 17.74 24.03 12.52
N ASN A 460 17.00 23.08 11.95
CA ASN A 460 17.45 21.70 11.70
C ASN A 460 17.39 21.40 10.19
N PRO A 461 18.29 21.99 9.37
CA PRO A 461 18.31 21.72 7.94
C PRO A 461 18.63 20.26 7.66
N VAL A 462 18.26 19.79 6.47
CA VAL A 462 18.52 18.42 6.03
C VAL A 462 20.02 18.23 5.82
N GLN A 463 20.58 17.12 6.29
CA GLN A 463 22.01 16.85 6.20
C GLN A 463 22.22 15.44 5.67
N ILE A 464 23.35 15.16 5.04
CA ILE A 464 23.71 13.78 4.68
C ILE A 464 23.92 12.96 5.96
N ASN A 465 23.43 11.73 5.98
CA ASN A 465 23.59 10.85 7.12
C ASN A 465 25.05 10.69 7.55
N HIS A 466 25.27 10.52 8.85
CA HIS A 466 26.61 10.55 9.44
C HIS A 466 27.57 9.51 8.83
N ALA A 467 27.07 8.33 8.44
CA ALA A 467 27.91 7.29 7.83
C ALA A 467 28.48 7.69 6.46
N ARG A 468 27.82 8.59 5.73
CA ARG A 468 28.30 9.14 4.45
C ARG A 468 29.06 10.45 4.62
N ALA A 469 29.31 10.89 5.87
CA ALA A 469 29.85 12.23 6.10
C ALA A 469 31.28 12.41 5.56
N ALA A 470 32.06 11.33 5.55
CA ALA A 470 33.43 11.28 5.03
C ALA A 470 33.51 10.95 3.53
N LEU A 471 32.38 10.65 2.87
CA LEU A 471 32.38 10.40 1.43
C LEU A 471 32.55 11.71 0.65
N PRO A 472 33.02 11.62 -0.61
CA PRO A 472 33.08 12.77 -1.50
C PRO A 472 31.71 13.45 -1.65
N TYR A 473 31.69 14.77 -1.85
CA TYR A 473 30.46 15.57 -1.81
C TYR A 473 29.53 15.20 -2.97
N GLY A 474 30.12 14.87 -4.11
CA GLY A 474 29.43 14.35 -5.29
C GLY A 474 29.14 12.84 -5.25
N GLY A 475 29.52 12.14 -4.18
CA GLY A 475 29.49 10.68 -4.11
C GLY A 475 30.40 10.03 -5.16
N GLU A 476 29.96 8.90 -5.74
CA GLU A 476 30.73 8.17 -6.77
C GLU A 476 30.97 9.01 -8.04
N TRP A 477 30.11 9.99 -8.30
CA TRP A 477 30.16 10.85 -9.49
C TRP A 477 31.26 11.90 -9.44
N GLU A 478 31.90 12.08 -8.27
CA GLU A 478 33.09 12.92 -8.16
C GLU A 478 34.29 12.36 -8.92
N VAL A 479 34.36 11.02 -9.02
CA VAL A 479 35.42 10.31 -9.76
C VAL A 479 34.95 9.87 -11.15
N ARG A 480 33.69 9.42 -11.29
CA ARG A 480 33.17 8.90 -12.56
C ARG A 480 33.03 9.96 -13.64
N ASP A 481 32.65 11.18 -13.28
CA ASP A 481 32.43 12.27 -14.23
C ASP A 481 33.51 13.33 -14.06
N ALA A 482 34.57 13.23 -14.87
CA ALA A 482 35.67 14.18 -14.86
C ALA A 482 35.24 15.62 -15.22
N GLN A 483 34.11 15.79 -15.92
CA GLN A 483 33.60 17.11 -16.32
C GLN A 483 32.88 17.80 -15.16
N ARG A 484 32.01 17.08 -14.45
CA ARG A 484 31.20 17.66 -13.35
C ARG A 484 31.81 17.49 -11.98
N GLN A 485 32.65 16.47 -11.78
CA GLN A 485 33.18 16.07 -10.48
C GLN A 485 32.05 15.99 -9.42
N GLY A 486 30.92 15.41 -9.81
CA GLY A 486 29.73 15.24 -8.96
C GLY A 486 29.03 16.53 -8.51
N GLN A 487 29.36 17.68 -9.10
CA GLN A 487 28.62 18.94 -8.92
C GLN A 487 27.27 18.90 -9.66
N ILE A 488 26.35 19.75 -9.21
CA ILE A 488 25.09 19.99 -9.94
C ILE A 488 25.43 20.75 -11.22
N LEU A 489 24.84 20.39 -12.36
CA LEU A 489 25.01 21.17 -13.58
C LEU A 489 23.90 22.21 -13.72
N ARG A 490 24.27 23.48 -13.85
CA ARG A 490 23.41 24.53 -14.43
C ARG A 490 23.72 24.63 -15.91
N MET A 491 22.73 24.27 -16.72
CA MET A 491 22.83 24.22 -18.18
C MET A 491 22.09 25.40 -18.79
N GLN A 492 22.82 26.41 -19.23
CA GLN A 492 22.26 27.57 -19.90
C GLN A 492 21.90 27.23 -21.35
N ILE A 493 20.69 27.59 -21.77
CA ILE A 493 20.17 27.34 -23.11
C ILE A 493 20.34 28.61 -23.94
N ASP A 494 21.33 28.61 -24.83
CA ASP A 494 21.68 29.75 -25.68
C ASP A 494 20.83 29.71 -26.98
N SER A 495 19.60 30.23 -26.89
CA SER A 495 18.68 30.31 -28.03
C SER A 495 17.61 31.39 -27.88
N VAL A 496 17.05 31.84 -29.01
CA VAL A 496 16.07 32.94 -29.11
C VAL A 496 14.64 32.42 -28.88
N ASP A 497 13.85 33.17 -28.09
CA ASP A 497 12.44 32.95 -27.64
C ASP A 497 11.69 31.73 -28.21
N ALA A 498 11.36 31.72 -29.50
CA ALA A 498 10.51 30.68 -30.09
C ALA A 498 11.16 29.27 -30.14
N GLN A 499 12.49 29.19 -30.07
CA GLN A 499 13.26 27.94 -30.22
C GLN A 499 13.73 27.35 -28.88
N GLN A 500 13.55 28.10 -27.78
CA GLN A 500 14.11 27.77 -26.47
C GLN A 500 13.62 26.43 -25.92
N VAL A 501 12.33 26.09 -26.09
CA VAL A 501 11.79 24.81 -25.61
C VAL A 501 12.37 23.62 -26.37
N ASN A 502 12.58 23.80 -27.68
CA ASN A 502 13.13 22.77 -28.56
C ASN A 502 14.60 22.49 -28.21
N VAL A 503 15.42 23.55 -28.13
CA VAL A 503 16.83 23.45 -27.78
C VAL A 503 17.03 22.94 -26.35
N GLN A 504 16.19 23.37 -25.41
CA GLN A 504 16.21 22.85 -24.04
C GLN A 504 15.97 21.33 -23.97
N ALA A 505 15.02 20.80 -24.76
CA ALA A 505 14.77 19.37 -24.80
C ALA A 505 15.97 18.59 -25.33
N GLN A 506 16.65 19.11 -26.37
CA GLN A 506 17.90 18.54 -26.88
C GLN A 506 19.00 18.54 -25.82
N ALA A 507 19.14 19.65 -25.09
CA ALA A 507 20.14 19.81 -24.04
C ALA A 507 19.94 18.80 -22.90
N ALA A 508 18.71 18.70 -22.39
CA ALA A 508 18.31 17.75 -21.35
C ALA A 508 18.56 16.29 -21.79
N PHE A 509 18.18 15.95 -23.02
CA PHE A 509 18.32 14.62 -23.57
C PHE A 509 19.79 14.24 -23.83
N SER A 510 20.57 15.14 -24.40
CA SER A 510 22.02 14.97 -24.65
C SER A 510 22.75 14.71 -23.34
N GLU A 511 22.42 15.48 -22.31
CA GLU A 511 23.06 15.33 -21.02
C GLU A 511 22.72 14.01 -20.33
N LEU A 512 21.44 13.61 -20.29
CA LEU A 512 21.09 12.29 -19.74
C LEU A 512 21.77 11.16 -20.53
N SER A 513 21.83 11.27 -21.85
CA SER A 513 22.52 10.28 -22.68
C SER A 513 24.00 10.16 -22.33
N ARG A 514 24.68 11.29 -22.06
CA ARG A 514 26.07 11.33 -21.60
C ARG A 514 26.25 10.65 -20.24
N LEU A 515 25.38 10.95 -19.27
CA LEU A 515 25.42 10.33 -17.94
C LEU A 515 25.17 8.82 -18.00
N ILE A 516 24.19 8.39 -18.79
CA ILE A 516 23.89 6.96 -19.00
C ILE A 516 25.07 6.23 -19.65
N ALA A 517 25.79 6.89 -20.57
CA ALA A 517 27.00 6.31 -21.16
C ALA A 517 28.14 6.17 -20.13
N LEU A 518 28.23 7.06 -19.14
CA LEU A 518 29.26 7.01 -18.11
C LEU A 518 28.99 5.95 -17.03
N ASP A 519 27.73 5.64 -16.72
CA ASP A 519 27.37 4.63 -15.72
C ASP A 519 27.08 3.23 -16.33
N ASN A 520 27.19 3.08 -17.66
CA ASN A 520 26.81 1.89 -18.42
C ASN A 520 25.38 1.41 -18.10
N GLY A 521 24.48 2.34 -17.77
CA GLY A 521 23.12 2.08 -17.36
C GLY A 521 22.12 2.10 -18.53
N GLY A 522 20.84 1.99 -18.18
CA GLY A 522 19.72 2.28 -19.09
C GLY A 522 18.91 3.48 -18.64
N TRP A 523 17.85 3.81 -19.38
CA TRP A 523 16.94 4.92 -19.08
C TRP A 523 16.12 4.74 -17.78
N ASN A 524 16.10 3.52 -17.24
CA ASN A 524 15.46 3.23 -15.95
C ASN A 524 16.09 4.03 -14.82
N GLY A 525 15.26 4.68 -14.01
CA GLY A 525 15.72 5.56 -12.93
C GLY A 525 16.26 6.90 -13.42
N CYS A 526 15.99 7.30 -14.67
CA CYS A 526 16.23 8.66 -15.16
C CYS A 526 14.91 9.42 -15.24
N ALA A 527 14.95 10.74 -15.01
CA ALA A 527 13.77 11.60 -15.10
C ALA A 527 14.09 12.95 -15.76
N ILE A 528 13.20 13.39 -16.64
CA ILE A 528 13.09 14.78 -17.07
C ILE A 528 11.78 15.33 -16.51
N MET A 529 11.87 16.37 -15.69
CA MET A 529 10.72 16.98 -15.05
C MET A 529 10.58 18.44 -15.43
N ALA A 530 9.33 18.90 -15.54
CA ALA A 530 9.01 20.29 -15.85
C ALA A 530 7.97 20.86 -14.89
N ARG A 531 7.81 22.19 -14.88
CA ARG A 531 6.72 22.85 -14.16
C ARG A 531 5.35 22.61 -14.78
N THR A 532 5.31 22.54 -16.12
CA THR A 532 4.09 22.29 -16.92
C THR A 532 4.37 21.30 -18.03
N HIS A 533 3.34 20.56 -18.47
CA HIS A 533 3.49 19.52 -19.49
C HIS A 533 3.96 20.04 -20.85
N ARG A 534 3.74 21.33 -21.17
CA ARG A 534 4.15 21.95 -22.44
C ARG A 534 5.63 21.74 -22.75
N TYR A 535 6.51 21.82 -21.75
CA TYR A 535 7.95 21.71 -21.94
C TYR A 535 8.44 20.26 -22.14
N LEU A 536 7.58 19.27 -21.87
CA LEU A 536 7.89 17.85 -22.06
C LEU A 536 7.59 17.36 -23.48
N VAL A 537 6.76 18.09 -24.25
CA VAL A 537 6.33 17.64 -25.59
C VAL A 537 7.52 17.43 -26.55
N PRO A 538 8.50 18.35 -26.65
CA PRO A 538 9.66 18.11 -27.53
C PRO A 538 10.58 16.99 -27.01
N VAL A 539 10.61 16.75 -25.70
CA VAL A 539 11.34 15.62 -25.11
C VAL A 539 10.67 14.30 -25.47
N GLN A 540 9.33 14.24 -25.43
CA GLN A 540 8.56 13.10 -25.91
C GLN A 540 8.86 12.81 -27.38
N ALA A 541 8.88 13.85 -28.23
CA ALA A 541 9.22 13.70 -29.64
C ALA A 541 10.65 13.13 -29.86
N LEU A 542 11.63 13.54 -29.04
CA LEU A 542 12.98 12.96 -29.06
C LEU A 542 12.96 11.47 -28.66
N CYS A 543 12.20 11.10 -27.64
CA CYS A 543 12.12 9.71 -27.20
C CYS A 543 11.51 8.82 -28.30
N GLU A 544 10.44 9.28 -28.94
CA GLU A 544 9.81 8.58 -30.06
C GLU A 544 10.75 8.46 -31.27
N LYS A 545 11.49 9.53 -31.60
CA LYS A 545 12.46 9.54 -32.70
C LYS A 545 13.58 8.53 -32.51
N TYR A 546 14.10 8.41 -31.30
CA TYR A 546 15.21 7.50 -30.98
C TYR A 546 14.76 6.16 -30.38
N HIS A 547 13.46 5.87 -30.41
CA HIS A 547 12.86 4.64 -29.86
C HIS A 547 13.26 4.34 -28.41
N ILE A 548 13.31 5.40 -27.59
CA ILE A 548 13.63 5.28 -26.17
C ILE A 548 12.35 4.98 -25.39
N PRO A 549 12.33 3.90 -24.58
CA PRO A 549 11.22 3.65 -23.68
C PRO A 549 11.05 4.81 -22.71
N TYR A 550 9.86 5.37 -22.63
CA TYR A 550 9.55 6.48 -21.73
C TYR A 550 8.16 6.32 -21.10
N PHE A 551 7.96 7.05 -20.01
CA PHE A 551 6.70 7.09 -19.28
C PHE A 551 6.25 8.52 -19.07
N MET A 552 5.11 8.90 -19.62
CA MET A 552 4.48 10.20 -19.37
C MET A 552 3.54 10.12 -18.18
N ALA A 553 3.83 10.91 -17.15
CA ALA A 553 3.00 10.95 -15.95
C ALA A 553 1.58 11.50 -16.20
N ALA A 554 1.40 12.35 -17.22
CA ALA A 554 0.08 12.84 -17.64
C ALA A 554 -0.86 11.71 -18.09
N ASP A 555 -0.27 10.65 -18.64
CA ASP A 555 -1.03 9.55 -19.21
C ASP A 555 -1.62 8.64 -18.13
N LYS A 556 -1.28 8.81 -16.84
CA LYS A 556 -1.84 7.98 -15.75
C LYS A 556 -3.37 7.95 -15.75
N ASP A 557 -4.00 9.08 -16.04
CA ASP A 557 -5.46 9.21 -16.06
C ASP A 557 -6.07 8.96 -17.46
N ALA A 558 -5.30 9.19 -18.53
CA ALA A 558 -5.73 8.97 -19.91
C ALA A 558 -5.49 7.53 -20.41
N LEU A 559 -4.63 6.75 -19.74
CA LEU A 559 -4.32 5.39 -20.12
C LEU A 559 -5.55 4.50 -19.99
N PRO A 560 -5.87 3.72 -21.04
CA PRO A 560 -6.94 2.75 -21.01
C PRO A 560 -6.79 1.80 -19.82
N PRO A 561 -7.87 1.48 -19.09
CA PRO A 561 -7.78 0.59 -17.94
C PRO A 561 -7.17 -0.76 -18.36
N ILE A 562 -6.01 -1.12 -17.79
CA ILE A 562 -5.31 -2.40 -18.02
C ILE A 562 -6.29 -3.57 -17.90
N THR A 563 -7.16 -3.50 -16.89
CA THR A 563 -8.18 -4.50 -16.57
C THR A 563 -9.28 -4.68 -17.62
N ARG A 564 -9.39 -3.74 -18.56
CA ARG A 564 -10.33 -3.77 -19.68
C ARG A 564 -9.65 -4.02 -21.02
N GLN A 565 -8.32 -4.10 -21.07
CA GLN A 565 -7.62 -4.41 -22.32
C GLN A 565 -7.86 -5.87 -22.75
N ARG A 566 -7.87 -6.09 -24.07
CA ARG A 566 -8.17 -7.39 -24.69
C ARG A 566 -7.39 -8.55 -24.07
N SER A 567 -6.07 -8.41 -23.96
CA SER A 567 -5.18 -9.47 -23.42
C SER A 567 -5.50 -9.78 -21.96
N PHE A 568 -5.78 -8.77 -21.15
CA PHE A 568 -6.14 -8.98 -19.74
C PHE A 568 -7.44 -9.74 -19.59
N VAL A 569 -8.48 -9.31 -20.30
CA VAL A 569 -9.80 -9.97 -20.27
C VAL A 569 -9.70 -11.41 -20.78
N ALA A 570 -8.86 -11.69 -21.78
CA ALA A 570 -8.63 -13.05 -22.26
C ALA A 570 -8.04 -13.97 -21.18
N VAL A 571 -7.08 -13.49 -20.38
CA VAL A 571 -6.54 -14.25 -19.24
C VAL A 571 -7.59 -14.43 -18.14
N ILE A 572 -8.36 -13.38 -17.80
CA ILE A 572 -9.45 -13.52 -16.82
C ILE A 572 -10.48 -14.57 -17.27
N ASP A 573 -10.86 -14.58 -18.55
CA ASP A 573 -11.78 -15.57 -19.11
C ASP A 573 -11.21 -16.99 -19.07
N PHE A 574 -9.89 -17.14 -19.20
CA PHE A 574 -9.20 -18.42 -18.99
C PHE A 574 -9.26 -18.84 -17.51
N LEU A 575 -8.94 -17.93 -16.59
CA LEU A 575 -8.95 -18.18 -15.14
C LEU A 575 -10.33 -18.54 -14.60
N ARG A 576 -11.41 -17.98 -15.19
CA ARG A 576 -12.80 -18.34 -14.85
C ARG A 576 -13.13 -19.81 -15.08
N LYS A 577 -12.39 -20.50 -15.96
CA LYS A 577 -12.58 -21.92 -16.29
C LYS A 577 -11.74 -22.84 -15.39
N ILE A 578 -10.98 -22.29 -14.45
CA ILE A 578 -10.11 -23.05 -13.55
C ILE A 578 -10.88 -23.37 -12.27
N ASP A 579 -11.07 -24.66 -12.01
CA ASP A 579 -11.63 -25.13 -10.74
C ASP A 579 -10.59 -24.99 -9.62
N SER A 580 -9.50 -25.76 -9.69
CA SER A 580 -8.38 -25.72 -8.75
C SER A 580 -7.08 -25.99 -9.49
N ALA A 581 -6.08 -25.12 -9.29
CA ALA A 581 -4.73 -25.30 -9.83
C ALA A 581 -3.71 -24.52 -8.98
N SER A 582 -2.42 -24.87 -9.10
CA SER A 582 -1.34 -24.07 -8.52
C SER A 582 -0.91 -22.92 -9.43
N PRO A 583 -0.34 -21.81 -8.92
CA PRO A 583 0.21 -20.73 -9.73
C PRO A 583 1.12 -21.19 -10.88
N SER A 584 2.05 -22.13 -10.63
CA SER A 584 2.93 -22.65 -11.68
C SER A 584 2.17 -23.41 -12.77
N GLU A 585 1.21 -24.26 -12.40
CA GLU A 585 0.37 -24.99 -13.36
C GLU A 585 -0.47 -24.05 -14.24
N VAL A 586 -1.01 -22.97 -13.65
CA VAL A 586 -1.79 -21.98 -14.39
C VAL A 586 -0.91 -21.21 -15.37
N TRP A 587 0.27 -20.77 -14.93
CA TRP A 587 1.20 -20.05 -15.78
C TRP A 587 1.68 -20.89 -16.97
N GLU A 588 2.07 -22.15 -16.75
CA GLU A 588 2.48 -23.06 -17.84
C GLU A 588 1.38 -23.21 -18.90
N ARG A 589 0.11 -23.32 -18.46
CA ARG A 589 -1.02 -23.41 -19.40
C ARG A 589 -1.24 -22.11 -20.17
N ILE A 590 -1.08 -20.95 -19.53
CA ILE A 590 -1.21 -19.65 -20.20
C ILE A 590 -0.06 -19.43 -21.20
N ALA A 591 1.18 -19.69 -20.78
CA ALA A 591 2.37 -19.53 -21.61
C ALA A 591 2.38 -20.50 -22.81
N GLY A 592 1.83 -21.70 -22.65
CA GLY A 592 1.66 -22.66 -23.73
C GLY A 592 0.52 -22.35 -24.71
N CYS A 593 -0.32 -21.34 -24.42
CA CYS A 593 -1.41 -20.91 -25.28
C CYS A 593 -1.05 -19.66 -26.08
N TYR A 594 -1.53 -19.55 -27.32
CA TYR A 594 -1.49 -18.31 -28.13
C TYR A 594 -2.46 -17.20 -27.62
N LEU A 595 -2.74 -17.18 -26.30
CA LEU A 595 -3.61 -16.21 -25.63
C LEU A 595 -2.96 -14.83 -25.57
N LEU A 596 -1.65 -14.79 -25.32
CA LEU A 596 -0.86 -13.57 -25.26
C LEU A 596 -0.12 -13.42 -26.59
N LYS A 597 -0.55 -12.45 -27.41
CA LYS A 597 0.09 -12.17 -28.72
C LYS A 597 1.25 -11.17 -28.62
N ASP A 598 1.43 -10.58 -27.45
CA ASP A 598 2.32 -9.45 -27.19
C ASP A 598 3.31 -9.81 -26.08
N ALA A 599 4.59 -9.57 -26.34
CA ALA A 599 5.69 -9.83 -25.40
C ALA A 599 5.58 -8.97 -24.13
N GLU A 600 5.02 -7.76 -24.20
CA GLU A 600 4.79 -6.93 -23.01
C GLU A 600 3.77 -7.59 -22.07
N TRP A 601 2.69 -8.12 -22.63
CA TRP A 601 1.67 -8.83 -21.87
C TRP A 601 2.17 -10.16 -21.31
N GLU A 602 2.97 -10.90 -22.08
CA GLU A 602 3.63 -12.11 -21.57
C GLU A 602 4.53 -11.81 -20.38
N ARG A 603 5.33 -10.74 -20.44
CA ARG A 603 6.15 -10.29 -19.32
C ARG A 603 5.30 -9.86 -18.12
N PHE A 604 4.26 -9.05 -18.35
CA PHE A 604 3.35 -8.60 -17.29
C PHE A 604 2.74 -9.78 -16.53
N PHE A 605 2.21 -10.78 -17.24
CA PHE A 605 1.61 -11.94 -16.58
C PHE A 605 2.66 -12.86 -15.94
N ARG A 606 3.84 -13.01 -16.53
CA ARG A 606 4.95 -13.76 -15.91
C ARG A 606 5.32 -13.16 -14.55
N ASP A 607 5.59 -11.87 -14.52
CA ASP A 607 5.95 -11.14 -13.31
C ASP A 607 4.82 -11.23 -12.26
N ALA A 608 3.56 -11.17 -12.71
CA ALA A 608 2.39 -11.36 -11.86
C ALA A 608 2.34 -12.75 -11.21
N PHE A 609 2.50 -13.83 -11.99
CA PHE A 609 2.46 -15.19 -11.46
C PHE A 609 3.68 -15.53 -10.60
N GLU A 610 4.86 -14.99 -10.92
CA GLU A 610 6.05 -15.12 -10.07
C GLU A 610 5.84 -14.44 -8.71
N GLN A 611 5.25 -13.24 -8.67
CA GLN A 611 4.91 -12.57 -7.42
C GLN A 611 3.84 -13.32 -6.63
N LEU A 612 2.78 -13.80 -7.30
CA LEU A 612 1.74 -14.62 -6.68
C LEU A 612 2.33 -15.88 -6.03
N GLN A 613 3.24 -16.56 -6.72
CA GLN A 613 3.95 -17.73 -6.21
C GLN A 613 4.85 -17.37 -5.03
N GLY A 614 5.52 -16.22 -5.07
CA GLY A 614 6.31 -15.72 -3.94
C GLY A 614 5.47 -15.43 -2.69
N GLU A 615 4.24 -14.94 -2.87
CA GLU A 615 3.32 -14.59 -1.77
C GLU A 615 2.59 -15.79 -1.17
N LEU A 616 2.08 -16.69 -2.01
CA LEU A 616 1.19 -17.79 -1.60
C LEU A 616 1.82 -19.18 -1.72
N GLY A 617 3.08 -19.26 -2.18
CA GLY A 617 3.69 -20.52 -2.60
C GLY A 617 2.97 -21.13 -3.79
N ASP A 618 3.27 -22.39 -4.09
CA ASP A 618 2.58 -23.14 -5.15
C ASP A 618 1.33 -23.87 -4.63
N SER A 619 0.54 -23.16 -3.83
CA SER A 619 -0.68 -23.68 -3.20
C SER A 619 -1.82 -23.84 -4.22
N GLN A 620 -2.71 -24.80 -4.01
CA GLN A 620 -3.91 -24.97 -4.85
C GLN A 620 -4.93 -23.84 -4.59
N LEU A 621 -5.22 -23.07 -5.64
CA LEU A 621 -6.13 -21.92 -5.61
C LEU A 621 -7.29 -22.12 -6.57
N TRP A 622 -8.44 -21.52 -6.23
CA TRP A 622 -9.62 -21.49 -7.09
C TRP A 622 -9.51 -20.38 -8.13
N GLY A 623 -10.12 -20.55 -9.31
CA GLY A 623 -10.12 -19.55 -10.39
C GLY A 623 -10.45 -18.13 -9.92
N GLN A 624 -11.43 -17.99 -9.01
CA GLN A 624 -11.82 -16.69 -8.45
C GLN A 624 -10.71 -16.02 -7.63
N ALA A 625 -9.90 -16.80 -6.90
CA ALA A 625 -8.80 -16.27 -6.10
C ALA A 625 -7.68 -15.69 -7.00
N PHE A 626 -7.37 -16.38 -8.11
CA PHE A 626 -6.48 -15.84 -9.13
C PHE A 626 -7.03 -14.53 -9.69
N ILE A 627 -8.32 -14.51 -10.08
CA ILE A 627 -8.95 -13.32 -10.66
C ILE A 627 -8.86 -12.13 -9.71
N ASP A 628 -9.25 -12.29 -8.44
CA ASP A 628 -9.21 -11.21 -7.46
C ASP A 628 -7.78 -10.69 -7.26
N TRP A 629 -6.80 -11.59 -7.15
CA TRP A 629 -5.40 -11.19 -7.02
C TRP A 629 -4.88 -10.48 -8.28
N MET A 630 -5.25 -10.92 -9.49
CA MET A 630 -4.84 -10.29 -10.75
C MET A 630 -5.43 -8.88 -10.91
N TYR A 631 -6.66 -8.64 -10.45
CA TYR A 631 -7.24 -7.29 -10.40
C TYR A 631 -6.49 -6.38 -9.42
N ASP A 632 -6.12 -6.90 -8.26
CA ASP A 632 -5.33 -6.17 -7.26
C ASP A 632 -3.92 -5.86 -7.78
N TYR A 633 -3.25 -6.84 -8.39
CA TYR A 633 -1.95 -6.68 -9.03
C TYR A 633 -1.98 -5.65 -10.18
N ALA A 634 -2.97 -5.74 -11.09
CA ALA A 634 -3.12 -4.76 -12.17
C ALA A 634 -3.35 -3.33 -11.63
N HIS A 635 -4.05 -3.21 -10.50
CA HIS A 635 -4.22 -1.92 -9.83
C HIS A 635 -2.93 -1.43 -9.18
N GLU A 636 -2.10 -2.33 -8.65
CA GLU A 636 -0.79 -2.03 -8.07
C GLU A 636 0.22 -1.60 -9.14
N ILE A 637 0.38 -2.36 -10.22
CA ILE A 637 1.33 -2.05 -11.30
C ILE A 637 1.00 -0.73 -12.00
N ARG A 638 -0.29 -0.38 -12.14
CA ARG A 638 -0.68 0.94 -12.67
C ARG A 638 -0.12 2.11 -11.84
N GLN A 639 0.17 1.87 -10.56
CA GLN A 639 0.70 2.89 -9.65
C GLN A 639 2.24 2.90 -9.59
N GLN A 640 2.90 1.82 -10.04
CA GLN A 640 4.36 1.74 -10.09
C GLN A 640 4.93 2.56 -11.26
N PRO A 641 6.15 3.12 -11.12
CA PRO A 641 6.83 3.77 -12.24
C PRO A 641 7.10 2.74 -13.35
N LYS A 642 6.59 3.01 -14.56
CA LYS A 642 6.89 2.16 -15.72
C LYS A 642 8.39 2.20 -16.04
N SER A 643 8.89 1.12 -16.65
CA SER A 643 10.25 1.07 -17.19
C SER A 643 10.44 2.16 -18.24
N GLY A 644 11.62 2.78 -18.26
CA GLY A 644 12.02 3.81 -19.20
C GLY A 644 12.34 5.15 -18.53
N LEU A 645 12.53 6.17 -19.38
CA LEU A 645 12.72 7.55 -18.95
C LEU A 645 11.41 8.12 -18.40
N TYR A 646 11.44 8.62 -17.17
CA TYR A 646 10.29 9.31 -16.58
C TYR A 646 10.16 10.74 -17.15
N LEU A 647 8.99 11.06 -17.69
CA LEU A 647 8.61 12.38 -18.16
C LEU A 647 7.37 12.85 -17.39
N GLY A 648 7.49 13.93 -16.62
CA GLY A 648 6.36 14.37 -15.81
C GLY A 648 6.51 15.77 -15.23
N THR A 649 5.44 16.26 -14.62
CA THR A 649 5.56 17.49 -13.82
C THR A 649 6.21 17.17 -12.49
N VAL A 650 6.85 18.16 -11.86
CA VAL A 650 7.42 17.98 -10.52
C VAL A 650 6.36 17.55 -9.50
N HIS A 651 5.11 18.02 -9.64
CA HIS A 651 3.97 17.57 -8.82
C HIS A 651 3.71 16.06 -8.93
N SER A 652 3.77 15.53 -10.15
CA SER A 652 3.52 14.10 -10.41
C SER A 652 4.66 13.19 -9.95
N ALA A 653 5.86 13.74 -9.76
CA ALA A 653 7.04 13.01 -9.32
C ALA A 653 7.17 12.88 -7.80
N LYS A 654 6.30 13.55 -7.02
CA LYS A 654 6.32 13.46 -5.57
C LYS A 654 6.16 12.01 -5.09
N GLY A 655 7.06 11.58 -4.21
CA GLY A 655 7.13 10.20 -3.72
C GLY A 655 7.97 9.26 -4.59
N LEU A 656 8.35 9.67 -5.80
CA LEU A 656 9.29 8.93 -6.65
C LEU A 656 10.74 9.34 -6.37
N GLU A 657 11.68 8.55 -6.87
CA GLU A 657 13.13 8.71 -6.71
C GLU A 657 13.82 8.27 -8.01
N PHE A 658 14.87 8.99 -8.42
CA PHE A 658 15.57 8.74 -9.68
C PHE A 658 17.08 8.93 -9.49
N ARG A 659 17.88 8.07 -10.12
CA ARG A 659 19.35 8.17 -10.19
C ARG A 659 19.78 9.50 -10.79
N HIS A 660 19.21 9.84 -11.95
CA HIS A 660 19.52 11.05 -12.71
C HIS A 660 18.27 11.88 -12.94
N VAL A 661 18.34 13.16 -12.62
CA VAL A 661 17.23 14.10 -12.80
C VAL A 661 17.69 15.30 -13.62
N VAL A 662 16.88 15.68 -14.61
CA VAL A 662 16.93 16.99 -15.27
C VAL A 662 15.66 17.76 -14.95
N LEU A 663 15.80 18.98 -14.42
CA LEU A 663 14.71 19.93 -14.25
C LEU A 663 14.73 20.94 -15.40
N LEU A 664 13.65 20.96 -16.18
CA LEU A 664 13.44 21.94 -17.24
C LEU A 664 12.99 23.28 -16.65
N ASP A 665 13.42 24.35 -17.30
CA ASP A 665 12.99 25.72 -17.05
C ASP A 665 11.80 26.10 -17.94
N GLY A 666 11.09 27.14 -17.51
CA GLY A 666 9.87 27.66 -18.13
C GLY A 666 8.61 27.40 -17.29
N GLY A 667 7.80 28.45 -17.12
CA GLY A 667 6.52 28.42 -16.40
C GLY A 667 6.63 28.46 -14.87
N TRP A 668 7.83 28.64 -14.32
CA TRP A 668 8.06 28.90 -12.89
C TRP A 668 7.61 30.32 -12.54
N ASN A 669 6.73 30.47 -11.56
CA ASN A 669 6.26 31.78 -11.12
C ASN A 669 7.20 32.34 -10.02
N THR A 670 7.66 33.58 -10.17
CA THR A 670 8.47 34.28 -9.17
C THR A 670 7.76 35.45 -8.47
N ASP A 671 6.45 35.59 -8.68
CA ASP A 671 5.62 36.57 -7.97
C ASP A 671 5.73 36.39 -6.46
N LYS A 672 5.75 37.50 -5.72
CA LYS A 672 5.96 37.51 -4.26
C LYS A 672 4.94 36.65 -3.50
N GLU A 673 3.71 36.52 -3.99
CA GLU A 673 2.65 35.73 -3.36
C GLU A 673 2.86 34.22 -3.53
N ASN A 674 3.49 33.78 -4.62
CA ASN A 674 3.59 32.37 -4.98
C ASN A 674 5.02 31.80 -4.86
N ILE A 675 6.03 32.66 -4.68
CA ILE A 675 7.45 32.27 -4.66
C ILE A 675 7.76 31.18 -3.63
N GLU A 676 7.07 31.17 -2.48
CA GLU A 676 7.29 30.15 -1.46
C GLU A 676 6.86 28.76 -1.93
N ALA A 677 5.68 28.67 -2.55
CA ALA A 677 5.16 27.42 -3.11
C ALA A 677 6.02 26.93 -4.27
N GLU A 678 6.49 27.86 -5.12
CA GLU A 678 7.35 27.53 -6.26
C GLU A 678 8.75 27.06 -5.80
N ARG A 679 9.30 27.62 -4.71
CA ARG A 679 10.53 27.12 -4.09
C ARG A 679 10.35 25.74 -3.44
N ARG A 680 9.22 25.47 -2.77
CA ARG A 680 8.89 24.12 -2.25
C ARG A 680 8.81 23.11 -3.41
N LEU A 681 8.15 23.49 -4.50
CA LEU A 681 8.05 22.66 -5.69
C LEU A 681 9.43 22.39 -6.30
N TYR A 682 10.25 23.42 -6.47
CA TYR A 682 11.62 23.28 -6.98
C TYR A 682 12.47 22.39 -6.05
N TYR A 683 12.41 22.62 -4.74
CA TYR A 683 13.05 21.79 -3.72
C TYR A 683 12.65 20.31 -3.82
N VAL A 684 11.36 20.02 -4.00
CA VAL A 684 10.87 18.65 -4.21
C VAL A 684 11.48 18.06 -5.46
N GLY A 685 11.53 18.80 -6.57
CA GLY A 685 12.15 18.38 -7.83
C GLY A 685 13.63 18.05 -7.68
N MET A 686 14.41 18.92 -7.01
CA MET A 686 15.84 18.71 -6.77
C MET A 686 16.08 17.44 -5.92
N THR A 687 15.26 17.24 -4.89
CA THR A 687 15.40 16.13 -3.93
C THR A 687 14.81 14.80 -4.41
N ARG A 688 14.32 14.75 -5.66
CA ARG A 688 14.04 13.48 -6.36
C ARG A 688 15.32 12.81 -6.89
N ALA A 689 16.39 13.57 -7.06
CA ALA A 689 17.67 13.08 -7.56
C ALA A 689 18.45 12.35 -6.45
N GLU A 690 18.90 11.13 -6.75
CA GLU A 690 19.79 10.35 -5.89
C GLU A 690 21.25 10.70 -6.15
N GLN A 691 21.66 10.73 -7.42
CA GLN A 691 23.07 10.78 -7.79
C GLN A 691 23.45 12.08 -8.49
N THR A 692 22.75 12.45 -9.57
CA THR A 692 23.07 13.64 -10.35
C THR A 692 21.85 14.51 -10.61
N LEU A 693 22.06 15.82 -10.61
CA LEU A 693 21.03 16.81 -10.89
C LEU A 693 21.51 17.79 -11.96
N THR A 694 20.67 18.02 -12.96
CA THR A 694 20.86 19.05 -13.99
C THR A 694 19.68 20.01 -13.97
N LEU A 695 19.98 21.31 -13.95
CA LEU A 695 19.02 22.40 -13.92
C LEU A 695 19.18 23.18 -15.23
N CYS A 696 18.19 23.13 -16.11
CA CYS A 696 18.20 23.95 -17.31
C CYS A 696 17.90 25.41 -16.96
N GLU A 697 18.43 26.34 -17.75
CA GLU A 697 18.18 27.78 -17.59
C GLU A 697 17.94 28.41 -18.96
N LEU A 698 16.72 28.89 -19.19
CA LEU A 698 16.44 29.71 -20.37
C LEU A 698 17.04 31.11 -20.18
N ALA A 699 17.50 31.72 -21.27
CA ALA A 699 18.09 33.07 -21.24
C ALA A 699 17.13 34.08 -20.59
N ASP A 700 15.86 34.05 -21.01
CA ASP A 700 14.79 34.93 -20.51
C ASP A 700 14.00 34.32 -19.33
N GLY A 701 14.42 33.14 -18.85
CA GLY A 701 13.72 32.40 -17.79
C GLY A 701 13.93 32.99 -16.39
N HIS A 702 12.91 32.90 -15.54
CA HIS A 702 12.99 33.24 -14.12
C HIS A 702 13.43 32.04 -13.27
N SER A 703 14.51 31.36 -13.68
CA SER A 703 14.93 30.12 -13.00
C SER A 703 15.41 30.39 -11.57
N LEU A 704 14.84 29.63 -10.62
CA LEU A 704 15.22 29.66 -9.20
C LEU A 704 16.66 29.19 -8.97
N SER A 705 17.23 28.40 -9.89
CA SER A 705 18.62 27.92 -9.83
C SER A 705 19.66 29.02 -9.89
N ARG A 706 19.32 30.22 -10.41
CA ARG A 706 20.24 31.37 -10.47
C ARG A 706 20.72 31.84 -9.09
N SER A 707 19.99 31.49 -8.03
CA SER A 707 20.37 31.80 -6.64
C SER A 707 21.44 30.85 -6.06
N LEU A 708 21.72 29.72 -6.73
CA LEU A 708 22.74 28.77 -6.30
C LEU A 708 24.15 29.32 -6.56
N LYS A 709 25.00 29.29 -5.53
CA LYS A 709 26.36 29.87 -5.60
C LYS A 709 27.49 28.85 -5.49
N ASN A 710 27.28 27.76 -4.76
CA ASN A 710 28.33 26.79 -4.41
C ASN A 710 28.00 25.40 -4.96
N ASN A 711 29.03 24.62 -5.28
CA ASN A 711 28.95 23.21 -5.72
C ASN A 711 28.15 23.00 -7.01
N VAL A 712 28.31 23.95 -7.94
CA VAL A 712 27.58 23.98 -9.19
C VAL A 712 28.56 24.18 -10.35
N ALA A 713 28.51 23.26 -11.31
CA ALA A 713 29.16 23.39 -12.60
C ALA A 713 28.25 24.20 -13.54
N HIS A 714 28.87 24.92 -14.47
CA HIS A 714 28.18 25.70 -15.48
C HIS A 714 28.56 25.20 -16.86
N ASP A 715 27.56 25.04 -17.72
CA ASP A 715 27.76 24.74 -19.13
C ASP A 715 26.71 25.47 -19.98
N VAL A 716 27.06 25.73 -21.23
CA VAL A 716 26.20 26.42 -22.20
C VAL A 716 25.91 25.45 -23.33
N PHE A 717 24.65 25.11 -23.51
CA PHE A 717 24.23 24.28 -24.62
C PHE A 717 23.82 25.15 -25.80
N GLN A 718 24.52 24.97 -26.91
CA GLN A 718 24.22 25.61 -28.19
C GLN A 718 23.59 24.57 -29.12
N GLY A 719 22.35 24.84 -29.54
CA GLY A 719 21.62 23.98 -30.46
C GLY A 719 20.79 24.80 -31.44
N LYS A 720 20.40 24.18 -32.54
CA LYS A 720 19.45 24.77 -33.50
C LYS A 720 18.09 24.12 -33.29
N SER A 721 17.01 24.88 -33.53
CA SER A 721 15.66 24.29 -33.50
C SER A 721 15.54 23.18 -34.54
N LEU A 722 15.05 22.02 -34.11
CA LEU A 722 14.77 20.88 -34.97
C LEU A 722 13.27 20.82 -35.28
N PRO A 723 12.83 21.06 -36.53
CA PRO A 723 11.40 21.08 -36.89
C PRO A 723 10.66 19.77 -36.60
N GLU A 724 11.37 18.65 -36.60
CA GLU A 724 10.85 17.32 -36.24
C GLU A 724 10.41 17.19 -34.77
N LEU A 725 10.83 18.11 -33.89
CA LEU A 725 10.35 18.15 -32.50
C LEU A 725 9.10 19.01 -32.33
N GLU A 726 8.62 19.67 -33.39
CA GLU A 726 7.33 20.38 -33.43
C GLU A 726 6.17 19.41 -33.68
N VAL A 727 6.25 18.22 -33.08
CA VAL A 727 5.23 17.18 -33.15
C VAL A 727 4.60 17.03 -31.77
N SER A 728 3.28 17.08 -31.74
CA SER A 728 2.45 16.85 -30.57
C SER A 728 1.70 15.54 -30.72
N PHE A 729 1.38 14.92 -29.57
CA PHE A 729 0.68 13.64 -29.50
C PHE A 729 -0.67 13.86 -28.82
N GLN A 730 -1.72 13.22 -29.36
CA GLN A 730 -3.05 13.23 -28.76
C GLN A 730 -3.61 11.82 -28.71
N SER A 731 -3.67 11.24 -27.51
CA SER A 731 -4.41 10.01 -27.25
C SER A 731 -5.85 10.36 -26.90
N LEU A 732 -6.82 9.68 -27.52
CA LEU A 732 -8.23 9.96 -27.26
C LEU A 732 -8.66 9.33 -25.92
N ALA A 733 -9.28 10.14 -25.07
CA ALA A 733 -9.90 9.64 -23.84
C ALA A 733 -11.20 8.88 -24.15
N LEU A 734 -11.65 8.01 -23.24
CA LEU A 734 -12.87 7.22 -23.47
C LEU A 734 -14.12 8.07 -23.67
N GLN A 735 -14.21 9.24 -23.03
CA GLN A 735 -15.32 10.17 -23.24
C GLN A 735 -15.32 10.83 -24.63
N GLU A 736 -14.18 10.84 -25.32
CA GLU A 736 -14.00 11.36 -26.68
C GLU A 736 -14.27 10.30 -27.75
N ILE A 737 -14.51 9.05 -27.32
CA ILE A 737 -14.82 7.92 -28.19
C ILE A 737 -16.29 7.55 -28.00
N ASN A 738 -16.98 7.21 -29.09
CA ASN A 738 -18.30 6.59 -28.99
C ASN A 738 -18.12 5.12 -28.59
N ILE A 739 -17.90 4.88 -27.30
CA ILE A 739 -17.58 3.56 -26.73
C ILE A 739 -18.65 2.49 -26.98
N GLY A 740 -19.90 2.88 -27.21
CA GLY A 740 -21.01 1.98 -27.55
C GLY A 740 -21.20 1.74 -29.04
N PHE A 741 -20.40 2.35 -29.93
CA PHE A 741 -20.60 2.27 -31.38
C PHE A 741 -20.60 0.83 -31.89
N ALA A 742 -19.53 0.06 -31.64
CA ALA A 742 -19.44 -1.33 -32.06
C ALA A 742 -20.49 -2.23 -31.37
N GLY A 743 -20.87 -1.93 -30.12
CA GLY A 743 -21.90 -2.68 -29.39
C GLY A 743 -23.30 -2.61 -29.99
N ARG A 744 -23.59 -1.58 -30.82
CA ARG A 744 -24.88 -1.44 -31.54
C ARG A 744 -24.98 -2.31 -32.80
N HIS A 745 -23.87 -2.92 -33.21
CA HIS A 745 -23.83 -3.88 -34.31
C HIS A 745 -24.08 -5.30 -33.79
N SER A 746 -24.60 -6.16 -34.68
CA SER A 746 -24.78 -7.59 -34.38
C SER A 746 -23.42 -8.26 -34.19
N PRO A 747 -23.28 -9.29 -33.32
CA PRO A 747 -22.01 -10.00 -33.13
C PRO A 747 -21.38 -10.54 -34.43
N ASP A 748 -22.19 -10.85 -35.45
CA ASP A 748 -21.76 -11.36 -36.76
C ASP A 748 -21.43 -10.25 -37.78
N ASP A 749 -21.55 -8.98 -37.39
CA ASP A 749 -21.23 -7.84 -38.26
C ASP A 749 -19.72 -7.79 -38.55
N ARG A 750 -19.37 -7.36 -39.77
CA ARG A 750 -17.99 -7.27 -40.25
C ARG A 750 -17.12 -6.41 -39.33
N ILE A 751 -17.69 -5.38 -38.69
CA ILE A 751 -16.94 -4.51 -37.77
C ILE A 751 -16.17 -5.30 -36.70
N HIS A 752 -16.77 -6.33 -36.11
CA HIS A 752 -16.11 -7.15 -35.08
C HIS A 752 -14.97 -7.97 -35.67
N SER A 753 -15.12 -8.50 -36.88
CA SER A 753 -14.03 -9.19 -37.58
C SER A 753 -12.87 -8.24 -37.88
N HIS A 754 -13.13 -6.97 -38.24
CA HIS A 754 -12.08 -6.00 -38.49
C HIS A 754 -11.36 -5.61 -37.20
N ILE A 755 -12.10 -5.27 -36.13
CA ILE A 755 -11.49 -4.92 -34.84
C ILE A 755 -10.65 -6.07 -34.28
N SER A 756 -11.12 -7.33 -34.40
CA SER A 756 -10.39 -8.51 -33.89
C SER A 756 -9.01 -8.73 -34.52
N LYS A 757 -8.79 -8.20 -35.74
CA LYS A 757 -7.52 -8.29 -36.47
C LYS A 757 -6.53 -7.20 -36.10
N LEU A 758 -7.01 -6.09 -35.52
CA LEU A 758 -6.16 -4.98 -35.10
C LEU A 758 -5.28 -5.35 -33.90
N GLN A 759 -4.07 -4.81 -33.90
CA GLN A 759 -3.11 -4.85 -32.79
C GLN A 759 -2.69 -3.42 -32.42
N GLU A 760 -2.09 -3.26 -31.25
CA GLU A 760 -1.50 -1.98 -30.85
C GLU A 760 -0.38 -1.60 -31.83
N GLY A 761 -0.32 -0.31 -32.20
CA GLY A 761 0.57 0.20 -33.25
C GLY A 761 0.03 0.10 -34.69
N ASP A 762 -1.10 -0.60 -34.93
CA ASP A 762 -1.70 -0.63 -36.26
C ASP A 762 -2.18 0.75 -36.71
N VAL A 763 -1.99 1.07 -37.98
CA VAL A 763 -2.32 2.38 -38.54
C VAL A 763 -3.83 2.58 -38.63
N LEU A 764 -4.29 3.75 -38.16
CA LEU A 764 -5.67 4.22 -38.22
C LEU A 764 -5.78 5.49 -39.07
N THR A 765 -6.96 5.72 -39.64
CA THR A 765 -7.30 6.99 -40.31
C THR A 765 -8.53 7.62 -39.67
N LEU A 766 -8.43 8.90 -39.29
CA LEU A 766 -9.57 9.69 -38.82
C LEU A 766 -10.20 10.45 -40.00
N LYS A 767 -11.43 10.09 -40.36
CA LYS A 767 -12.17 10.76 -41.44
C LYS A 767 -13.34 11.54 -40.86
N ARG A 768 -13.40 12.84 -41.14
CA ARG A 768 -14.49 13.71 -40.68
C ARG A 768 -15.83 13.27 -41.27
N ASP A 769 -16.82 13.10 -40.40
CA ASP A 769 -18.20 12.68 -40.69
C ASP A 769 -19.17 13.59 -39.93
N GLY A 770 -19.46 14.76 -40.52
CA GLY A 770 -20.22 15.83 -39.87
C GLY A 770 -19.48 16.44 -38.68
N ALA A 771 -20.07 16.33 -37.49
CA ALA A 771 -19.53 16.83 -36.22
C ALA A 771 -18.62 15.83 -35.48
N VAL A 772 -18.49 14.60 -36.00
CA VAL A 772 -17.66 13.53 -35.41
C VAL A 772 -16.66 13.01 -36.44
N TYR A 773 -15.76 12.10 -36.03
CA TYR A 773 -14.82 11.43 -36.91
C TYR A 773 -15.08 9.93 -36.92
N GLN A 774 -15.01 9.32 -38.09
CA GLN A 774 -14.92 7.87 -38.27
C GLN A 774 -13.48 7.42 -38.06
N ILE A 775 -13.30 6.35 -37.31
CA ILE A 775 -12.02 5.68 -37.09
C ILE A 775 -11.98 4.51 -38.06
N LEU A 776 -11.04 4.54 -39.00
CA LEU A 776 -10.90 3.57 -40.08
C LEU A 776 -9.62 2.75 -39.89
N ASP A 777 -9.66 1.46 -40.20
CA ASP A 777 -8.46 0.62 -40.31
C ASP A 777 -7.70 0.88 -41.62
N ASN A 778 -6.58 0.17 -41.82
CA ASN A 778 -5.76 0.26 -43.03
C ASN A 778 -6.48 -0.22 -44.33
N GLN A 779 -7.62 -0.90 -44.21
CA GLN A 779 -8.46 -1.33 -45.32
C GLN A 779 -9.61 -0.34 -45.60
N GLY A 780 -9.69 0.76 -44.86
CA GLY A 780 -10.76 1.75 -44.98
C GLY A 780 -12.10 1.30 -44.38
N CYS A 781 -12.09 0.26 -43.54
CA CYS A 781 -13.28 -0.21 -42.83
C CYS A 781 -13.46 0.55 -41.51
N VAL A 782 -14.71 0.90 -41.17
CA VAL A 782 -15.01 1.64 -39.94
C VAL A 782 -14.89 0.69 -38.74
N VAL A 783 -13.96 1.00 -37.85
CA VAL A 783 -13.70 0.25 -36.61
C VAL A 783 -14.12 1.02 -35.36
N GLY A 784 -14.53 2.28 -35.51
CA GLY A 784 -15.06 3.10 -34.42
C GLY A 784 -15.53 4.48 -34.89
N LYS A 785 -16.08 5.26 -33.95
CA LYS A 785 -16.37 6.69 -34.14
C LYS A 785 -15.98 7.48 -32.89
N THR A 786 -15.60 8.74 -33.07
CA THR A 786 -15.43 9.67 -31.95
C THR A 786 -16.80 10.10 -31.40
N SER A 787 -16.82 10.58 -30.16
CA SER A 787 -17.99 11.27 -29.60
C SER A 787 -18.02 12.73 -30.07
N SER A 788 -19.10 13.44 -29.75
CA SER A 788 -19.21 14.88 -29.96
C SER A 788 -18.32 15.72 -29.04
N LYS A 789 -17.74 15.11 -27.99
CA LYS A 789 -16.82 15.79 -27.06
C LYS A 789 -15.38 15.84 -27.58
N PHE A 790 -15.05 15.04 -28.60
CA PHE A 790 -13.72 15.03 -29.17
C PHE A 790 -13.43 16.34 -29.90
N ILE A 791 -12.36 17.01 -29.48
CA ILE A 791 -11.84 18.22 -30.13
C ILE A 791 -10.41 17.91 -30.59
N PRO A 792 -10.13 17.93 -31.90
CA PRO A 792 -8.76 17.76 -32.39
C PRO A 792 -7.91 18.92 -31.91
N GLN A 793 -6.83 18.61 -31.19
CA GLN A 793 -5.81 19.58 -30.75
C GLN A 793 -4.60 19.59 -31.67
N ILE A 794 -4.51 18.59 -32.54
CA ILE A 794 -3.45 18.41 -33.52
C ILE A 794 -4.04 18.16 -34.91
N ASP A 795 -3.28 18.53 -35.93
CA ASP A 795 -3.48 18.08 -37.30
C ASP A 795 -2.88 16.67 -37.43
N PHE A 796 -3.74 15.66 -37.46
CA PHE A 796 -3.38 14.24 -37.41
C PHE A 796 -2.63 13.82 -38.68
N ALA A 797 -1.31 13.98 -38.69
CA ALA A 797 -0.45 13.49 -39.76
C ALA A 797 -0.36 11.95 -39.77
N HIS A 798 -0.46 11.33 -38.60
CA HIS A 798 -0.50 9.88 -38.43
C HIS A 798 -1.35 9.51 -37.22
N CYS A 799 -2.06 8.40 -37.29
CA CYS A 799 -2.87 7.86 -36.21
C CYS A 799 -2.67 6.34 -36.15
N GLU A 800 -2.66 5.80 -34.93
CA GLU A 800 -2.43 4.39 -34.65
C GLU A 800 -3.34 3.89 -33.53
N VAL A 801 -3.49 2.58 -33.41
CA VAL A 801 -4.15 1.92 -32.29
C VAL A 801 -3.27 2.04 -31.05
N ALA A 802 -3.71 2.80 -30.04
CA ALA A 802 -3.03 2.86 -28.75
C ALA A 802 -3.43 1.75 -27.79
N ALA A 803 -4.69 1.29 -27.86
CA ALA A 803 -5.16 0.14 -27.11
C ALA A 803 -6.48 -0.40 -27.69
N ILE A 804 -6.82 -1.62 -27.33
CA ILE A 804 -8.13 -2.21 -27.62
C ILE A 804 -8.77 -2.68 -26.32
N LEU A 805 -9.92 -2.10 -26.00
CA LEU A 805 -10.67 -2.38 -24.77
C LEU A 805 -11.86 -3.28 -25.02
N VAL A 806 -12.24 -4.07 -24.03
CA VAL A 806 -13.44 -4.91 -24.03
C VAL A 806 -14.49 -4.28 -23.11
N ARG A 807 -15.71 -4.13 -23.64
CA ARG A 807 -16.89 -3.72 -22.89
C ARG A 807 -17.96 -4.81 -22.90
N PHE A 808 -18.80 -4.78 -21.87
CA PHE A 808 -19.96 -5.66 -21.72
C PHE A 808 -21.24 -4.82 -21.72
N ALA A 809 -22.36 -5.41 -22.17
CA ALA A 809 -23.66 -4.72 -22.19
C ALA A 809 -24.12 -4.28 -20.79
N GLU A 810 -23.64 -4.96 -19.75
CA GLU A 810 -23.87 -4.61 -18.34
C GLU A 810 -23.22 -3.27 -17.96
N ASP A 811 -22.14 -2.86 -18.64
CA ASP A 811 -21.45 -1.59 -18.38
C ASP A 811 -22.19 -0.35 -18.92
N GLU A 812 -23.28 -0.54 -19.68
CA GLU A 812 -24.07 0.56 -20.26
C GLU A 812 -25.19 1.02 -19.32
N GLY A 813 -25.39 2.35 -19.28
CA GLY A 813 -26.53 2.94 -18.58
C GLY A 813 -27.86 2.44 -19.13
N GLU A 814 -28.89 2.36 -18.28
CA GLU A 814 -30.21 1.83 -18.66
C GLU A 814 -30.79 2.52 -19.92
N GLU A 815 -30.49 3.80 -20.10
CA GLU A 815 -30.90 4.62 -21.25
C GLU A 815 -30.30 4.17 -22.60
N TYR A 816 -29.11 3.55 -22.62
CA TYR A 816 -28.43 3.13 -23.85
C TYR A 816 -28.52 1.62 -24.12
N ARG A 817 -28.90 0.81 -23.11
CA ARG A 817 -28.99 -0.65 -23.23
C ARG A 817 -29.92 -1.13 -24.33
N SER A 818 -31.01 -0.40 -24.60
CA SER A 818 -31.98 -0.76 -25.66
C SER A 818 -31.40 -0.75 -27.07
N GLY A 819 -30.32 0.00 -27.31
CA GLY A 819 -29.66 0.09 -28.61
C GLY A 819 -28.52 -0.91 -28.82
N ILE A 820 -28.05 -1.57 -27.76
CA ILE A 820 -26.92 -2.52 -27.81
C ILE A 820 -27.40 -3.88 -28.28
N LYS A 821 -26.75 -4.43 -29.30
CA LYS A 821 -27.08 -5.73 -29.90
C LYS A 821 -26.06 -6.82 -29.56
N SER A 822 -24.90 -6.44 -29.04
CA SER A 822 -23.81 -7.34 -28.66
C SER A 822 -23.61 -7.36 -27.15
N ALA A 823 -23.60 -8.56 -26.55
CA ALA A 823 -23.36 -8.71 -25.10
C ALA A 823 -21.94 -8.30 -24.69
N ARG A 824 -20.99 -8.41 -25.62
CA ARG A 824 -19.57 -8.06 -25.49
C ARG A 824 -19.10 -7.46 -26.80
N TRP A 825 -18.32 -6.39 -26.74
CA TRP A 825 -17.66 -5.83 -27.93
C TRP A 825 -16.32 -5.19 -27.57
N GLU A 826 -15.54 -4.88 -28.61
CA GLU A 826 -14.24 -4.24 -28.49
C GLU A 826 -14.30 -2.78 -28.94
N VAL A 827 -13.50 -1.93 -28.30
CA VAL A 827 -13.39 -0.49 -28.54
C VAL A 827 -11.94 -0.16 -28.85
N VAL A 828 -11.71 0.39 -30.04
CA VAL A 828 -10.39 0.85 -30.47
C VAL A 828 -10.13 2.25 -29.89
N VAL A 829 -9.00 2.41 -29.20
CA VAL A 829 -8.54 3.70 -28.66
C VAL A 829 -7.45 4.26 -29.58
N PRO A 830 -7.72 5.35 -30.31
CA PRO A 830 -6.73 5.95 -31.20
C PRO A 830 -5.72 6.84 -30.46
N ARG A 831 -4.49 6.87 -30.96
CA ARG A 831 -3.49 7.89 -30.66
C ARG A 831 -2.99 8.52 -31.95
N GLY A 832 -2.93 9.85 -31.97
CA GLY A 832 -2.43 10.62 -33.10
C GLY A 832 -1.11 11.30 -32.79
N LYS A 833 -0.33 11.54 -33.85
CA LYS A 833 0.82 12.44 -33.86
C LYS A 833 0.69 13.45 -35.01
N GLY A 834 1.03 14.71 -34.73
CA GLY A 834 0.70 15.81 -35.63
C GLY A 834 1.25 17.16 -35.20
N ARG A 835 1.03 18.19 -36.01
CA ARG A 835 1.31 19.58 -35.61
C ARG A 835 0.16 20.11 -34.76
N LYS A 836 0.46 20.95 -33.77
CA LYS A 836 -0.59 21.57 -32.95
C LYS A 836 -1.45 22.52 -33.80
N LEU A 837 -2.77 22.44 -33.65
CA LEU A 837 -3.75 23.30 -34.34
C LEU A 837 -3.81 24.71 -33.74
#